data_AF-A0A0V1IVD9-F1
#
_entry.id   AF-A0A0V1IVD9-F1
#
_cell.length_a   1.000
_cell.length_b   1.000
_cell.length_c   1.000
_cell.angle_alpha   90.00
_cell.angle_beta   90.00
_cell.angle_gamma   90.00
#
_symmetry.space_group_name_H-M   'P 1'
#
loop_
_entity.id
_entity.type
_entity.pdbx_description
1 polymer ?
#
loop_
_entity_poly.entity_id
_entity_poly.type
_entity_poly.pdbx_seq_one_letter_code
_entity_poly.pdbx_strand_id
1 'polypeptide(L)'
;LVFDRRMATFFGLTTVARSTLSVKFQVMRLCNRCSTNIPTLTRMNSYRDEEIGIIKFHTPGSKENVMDSNFMMEFYYCLNKFTQDDSVKGIVIMSGKSGSFIAGADTKIIASCHSVAEATALSLKCQAIMNRIHSNYKPVVAAINGTCLGGGLELALACDYRIAVNSKKTIFGLPEVRLGLLPGAGGTQRLPRLISIIDSMDLMLTGKTISASKAKSIGLVDMLVEPLGPGLHTDEDYMIKELEHGAVQVLRNLLSTELVVLRKLKFPHNLVHTLLDIELFRNLYFVYMRNKVEKLTRGHYPAPNHIVNVVRKGYKFGIGDGLKAEAKAFGLMATSPECKSLIHLFTLSTECKKNPFPPVKKEPKSLAVIGAGLMGCGIAQVSIYNGFVTCLNDVDKEALLRGERSIAQHLDKKVKRQSITILEKDNMLANLFLSVDYESIKNADLLIEAVFEDVQLKQKILREIEQYVRPDCVIASNTSAISISKIAEVSKRPENIVGMHYFSPVDKMQLLEVITTSKTSKEAASAAVNVGLRQGKLVIVVNDSPGFYTTRVLTAMLSETIRLLQEGVSPKELNDLCTGFGFPVGFVTLIDEVGVDVALHIAKYLGEKFGQRMAGGDISVLQKMVDNNFLGELDGRKSGVGCFEYSKSKVKQVNSKALQIFNDHAKPSRGCDSDHDRQLRMVCRFVNEALLCLEEGVISSPRSGDIGAVFGLGFPPFWGGPFRFVDNYGAERLVKEMDRYRDCYGDADEFQACQLLRDHANDSKKKFYTI
;
A
#
# COMPACT_ATOMS: atom_id res chain seq x y z
N LEU A 1 39.37 -10.45 -2.64
CA LEU A 1 38.43 -9.47 -2.04
C LEU A 1 38.73 -9.05 -0.60
N VAL A 2 38.92 -9.94 0.40
CA VAL A 2 39.57 -9.54 1.69
C VAL A 2 41.05 -9.18 1.44
N PHE A 3 41.68 -9.83 0.45
CA PHE A 3 43.03 -9.53 -0.03
C PHE A 3 43.13 -8.21 -0.84
N ASP A 4 42.16 -7.89 -1.71
CA ASP A 4 42.17 -6.62 -2.49
C ASP A 4 42.03 -5.37 -1.61
N ARG A 5 41.42 -5.50 -0.44
CA ARG A 5 41.28 -4.40 0.53
C ARG A 5 42.62 -3.97 1.17
N ARG A 6 43.66 -4.82 1.14
CA ARG A 6 44.98 -4.49 1.72
C ARG A 6 45.95 -3.84 0.72
N MET A 7 45.74 -4.00 -0.59
CA MET A 7 46.62 -3.45 -1.63
C MET A 7 46.33 -1.96 -1.96
N ALA A 8 45.09 -1.49 -1.77
CA ALA A 8 44.71 -0.12 -2.14
C ALA A 8 45.30 0.97 -1.23
N THR A 9 45.98 0.60 -0.15
CA THR A 9 46.63 1.56 0.79
C THR A 9 48.13 1.71 0.52
N PHE A 10 48.73 0.90 -0.35
CA PHE A 10 50.19 0.89 -0.58
C PHE A 10 50.63 1.60 -1.86
N PHE A 11 49.74 1.79 -2.85
CA PHE A 11 50.04 2.50 -4.10
C PHE A 11 48.97 3.56 -4.37
N GLY A 12 49.20 4.79 -3.89
CA GLY A 12 48.29 5.91 -4.13
C GLY A 12 48.56 7.16 -3.31
N LEU A 13 49.78 7.34 -2.79
CA LEU A 13 50.23 8.60 -2.21
C LEU A 13 50.87 9.42 -3.33
N THR A 14 50.04 10.19 -4.03
CA THR A 14 50.35 11.57 -4.47
C THR A 14 49.14 12.12 -5.22
N THR A 15 48.71 13.32 -4.83
CA THR A 15 47.76 14.22 -5.54
C THR A 15 46.26 14.19 -5.17
N VAL A 16 45.88 13.91 -3.92
CA VAL A 16 44.57 14.37 -3.35
C VAL A 16 44.72 14.84 -1.89
N ALA A 17 45.77 15.60 -1.60
CA ALA A 17 46.06 16.08 -0.25
C ALA A 17 45.53 17.51 0.06
N ARG A 18 44.81 18.17 -0.87
CA ARG A 18 44.36 19.56 -0.68
C ARG A 18 42.83 19.78 -0.56
N SER A 19 41.98 18.81 -0.92
CA SER A 19 40.51 18.94 -0.78
C SER A 19 39.91 18.24 0.45
N THR A 20 40.65 17.31 1.06
CA THR A 20 40.24 16.54 2.25
C THR A 20 40.38 17.30 3.57
N LEU A 21 41.17 18.39 3.62
CA LEU A 21 41.29 19.23 4.81
C LEU A 21 40.02 20.07 5.05
N SER A 22 39.39 20.60 4.01
CA SER A 22 38.20 21.46 4.14
C SER A 22 36.98 20.69 4.65
N VAL A 23 36.76 19.46 4.17
CA VAL A 23 35.66 18.59 4.60
C VAL A 23 35.88 18.02 6.00
N LYS A 24 37.14 17.68 6.38
CA LYS A 24 37.47 17.30 7.76
C LYS A 24 37.14 18.42 8.75
N PHE A 25 37.42 19.68 8.39
CA PHE A 25 37.14 20.82 9.25
C PHE A 25 35.66 21.17 9.36
N GLN A 26 34.86 20.99 8.29
CA GLN A 26 33.43 21.23 8.32
C GLN A 26 32.66 20.12 9.08
N VAL A 27 33.07 18.86 8.93
CA VAL A 27 32.51 17.72 9.70
C VAL A 27 32.94 17.78 11.17
N MET A 28 34.19 18.16 11.47
CA MET A 28 34.61 18.38 12.87
C MET A 28 33.88 19.55 13.53
N ARG A 29 33.68 20.69 12.85
CA ARG A 29 32.98 21.84 13.46
C ARG A 29 31.48 21.63 13.67
N LEU A 30 30.83 20.79 12.86
CA LEU A 30 29.41 20.44 13.04
C LEU A 30 29.20 19.33 14.08
N CYS A 31 30.16 18.44 14.29
CA CYS A 31 30.09 17.39 15.31
C CYS A 31 30.66 17.81 16.69
N ASN A 32 31.61 18.77 16.76
CA ASN A 32 32.24 19.20 18.01
C ASN A 32 31.36 20.09 18.92
N ARG A 33 30.10 20.37 18.55
CA ARG A 33 29.12 20.93 19.51
C ARG A 33 28.47 19.87 20.40
N CYS A 34 28.79 18.59 20.21
CA CYS A 34 28.45 17.52 21.14
C CYS A 34 29.64 17.22 22.06
N SER A 35 30.00 18.16 22.94
CA SER A 35 30.98 17.91 24.00
C SER A 35 30.27 17.49 25.30
N THR A 36 30.80 16.41 25.90
CA THR A 36 30.76 15.97 27.32
C THR A 36 29.54 15.31 27.96
N ASN A 37 28.44 15.01 27.26
CA ASN A 37 27.40 14.14 27.81
C ASN A 37 27.44 12.76 27.14
N ILE A 38 27.81 11.72 27.89
CA ILE A 38 27.59 10.33 27.48
C ILE A 38 26.08 10.17 27.30
N PRO A 39 25.58 9.86 26.09
CA PRO A 39 24.15 9.69 25.91
C PRO A 39 23.68 8.53 26.78
N THR A 40 22.64 8.75 27.58
CA THR A 40 21.94 7.66 28.25
C THR A 40 21.40 6.75 27.16
N LEU A 41 21.96 5.55 27.03
CA LEU A 41 21.56 4.61 26.00
C LEU A 41 20.19 4.04 26.39
N THR A 42 19.17 4.40 25.63
CA THR A 42 17.79 3.94 25.86
C THR A 42 17.36 2.88 24.86
N ARG A 43 18.05 2.80 23.71
CA ARG A 43 17.70 1.92 22.59
C ARG A 43 18.82 0.98 22.20
N MET A 44 20.05 1.28 22.60
CA MET A 44 21.22 0.48 22.28
C MET A 44 21.74 -0.23 23.52
N ASN A 45 21.99 -1.52 23.40
CA ASN A 45 22.87 -2.25 24.28
C ASN A 45 24.14 -2.61 23.50
N SER A 46 25.31 -2.25 24.04
CA SER A 46 26.60 -2.56 23.43
C SER A 46 27.50 -3.26 24.43
N TYR A 47 27.94 -4.48 24.11
CA TYR A 47 28.86 -5.28 24.92
C TYR A 47 29.88 -6.00 24.02
N ARG A 48 30.86 -6.66 24.64
CA ARG A 48 31.87 -7.44 23.92
C ARG A 48 31.70 -8.91 24.27
N ASP A 49 31.85 -9.76 23.26
CA ASP A 49 32.14 -11.18 23.39
C ASP A 49 33.58 -11.37 22.91
N GLU A 50 34.52 -11.47 23.86
CA GLU A 50 35.96 -11.50 23.59
C GLU A 50 36.40 -10.34 22.67
N GLU A 51 36.91 -10.65 21.46
CA GLU A 51 37.34 -9.67 20.45
C GLU A 51 36.19 -9.11 19.58
N ILE A 52 34.95 -9.52 19.80
CA ILE A 52 33.79 -9.13 19.00
C ILE A 52 32.93 -8.11 19.74
N GLY A 53 32.73 -6.93 19.15
CA GLY A 53 31.79 -5.94 19.64
C GLY A 53 30.37 -6.24 19.15
N ILE A 54 29.39 -6.31 20.05
CA ILE A 54 27.99 -6.59 19.71
C ILE A 54 27.16 -5.33 19.97
N ILE A 55 26.51 -4.82 18.94
CA ILE A 55 25.54 -3.72 19.01
C ILE A 55 24.15 -4.33 18.83
N LYS A 56 23.40 -4.39 19.93
CA LYS A 56 22.03 -4.90 19.97
C LYS A 56 21.06 -3.73 20.20
N PHE A 57 20.20 -3.45 19.23
CA PHE A 57 19.23 -2.36 19.34
C PHE A 57 17.82 -2.86 19.67
N HIS A 58 17.07 -2.05 20.41
CA HIS A 58 15.70 -2.33 20.82
C HIS A 58 15.00 -1.00 21.10
N THR A 59 13.98 -0.62 20.31
CA THR A 59 13.17 0.57 20.58
C THR A 59 12.12 0.27 21.67
N PRO A 60 12.19 0.86 22.88
CA PRO A 60 11.23 0.61 23.95
C PRO A 60 9.80 1.03 23.57
N GLY A 61 8.79 0.30 24.05
CA GLY A 61 7.37 0.65 23.87
C GLY A 61 6.83 0.56 22.44
N SER A 62 7.63 0.12 21.46
CA SER A 62 7.22 -0.06 20.07
C SER A 62 7.15 -1.55 19.71
N LYS A 63 6.31 -1.94 18.74
CA LYS A 63 6.33 -3.30 18.16
C LYS A 63 7.47 -3.52 17.18
N GLU A 64 8.00 -2.46 16.59
CA GLU A 64 9.06 -2.50 15.58
C GLU A 64 10.24 -1.62 16.01
N ASN A 65 11.43 -1.85 15.49
CA ASN A 65 12.51 -0.86 15.58
C ASN A 65 12.41 0.12 14.42
N VAL A 66 12.59 1.41 14.71
CA VAL A 66 12.50 2.50 13.75
C VAL A 66 13.73 3.40 13.90
N MET A 67 14.28 3.85 12.78
CA MET A 67 15.42 4.77 12.77
C MET A 67 14.93 6.21 12.93
N ASP A 68 14.91 6.66 14.18
CA ASP A 68 14.72 8.07 14.52
C ASP A 68 16.04 8.75 14.91
N SER A 69 15.98 10.04 15.25
CA SER A 69 17.16 10.83 15.63
C SER A 69 17.94 10.23 16.80
N ASN A 70 17.25 9.70 17.81
CA ASN A 70 17.89 9.10 18.99
C ASN A 70 18.55 7.77 18.63
N PHE A 71 17.88 6.93 17.83
CA PHE A 71 18.48 5.70 17.30
C PHE A 71 19.79 6.01 16.57
N MET A 72 19.78 7.00 15.67
CA MET A 72 20.97 7.33 14.88
C MET A 72 22.12 7.86 15.72
N MET A 73 21.82 8.67 16.74
CA MET A 73 22.82 9.20 17.66
C MET A 73 23.44 8.11 18.53
N GLU A 74 22.62 7.29 19.19
CA GLU A 74 23.09 6.19 20.04
C GLU A 74 23.85 5.13 19.22
N PHE A 75 23.35 4.79 18.03
CA PHE A 75 24.02 3.85 17.13
C PHE A 75 25.40 4.35 16.72
N TYR A 76 25.51 5.62 16.33
CA TYR A 76 26.78 6.23 15.95
C TYR A 76 27.79 6.23 17.11
N TYR A 77 27.32 6.52 18.33
CA TYR A 77 28.16 6.44 19.54
C TYR A 77 28.71 5.03 19.77
N CYS A 78 27.85 4.01 19.75
CA CYS A 78 28.25 2.60 19.93
C CYS A 78 29.20 2.12 18.82
N LEU A 79 28.91 2.48 17.56
CA LEU A 79 29.79 2.17 16.43
C LEU A 79 31.17 2.81 16.59
N ASN A 80 31.22 4.09 16.98
CA ASN A 80 32.51 4.76 17.20
C ASN A 80 33.31 4.13 18.34
N LYS A 81 32.65 3.80 19.47
CA LYS A 81 33.28 3.10 20.59
C LYS A 81 34.00 1.82 20.13
N PHE A 82 33.33 0.94 19.40
CA PHE A 82 33.95 -0.30 18.93
C PHE A 82 34.93 -0.12 17.77
N THR A 83 34.73 0.87 16.90
CA THR A 83 35.70 1.13 15.82
C THR A 83 37.01 1.72 16.34
N GLN A 84 37.01 2.40 17.49
CA GLN A 84 38.20 2.98 18.13
C GLN A 84 38.87 2.06 19.15
N ASP A 85 38.17 1.05 19.69
CA ASP A 85 38.72 0.09 20.65
C ASP A 85 39.56 -0.99 19.96
N ASP A 86 40.89 -0.93 20.07
CA ASP A 86 41.81 -1.89 19.42
C ASP A 86 41.65 -3.35 19.87
N SER A 87 41.03 -3.59 21.04
CA SER A 87 40.72 -4.95 21.49
C SER A 87 39.60 -5.59 20.67
N VAL A 88 38.71 -4.78 20.08
CA VAL A 88 37.66 -5.24 19.18
C VAL A 88 38.23 -5.46 17.77
N LYS A 89 38.04 -6.65 17.21
CA LYS A 89 38.49 -7.05 15.86
C LYS A 89 37.36 -7.14 14.85
N GLY A 90 36.11 -7.27 15.29
CA GLY A 90 34.92 -7.30 14.43
C GLY A 90 33.68 -6.78 15.15
N ILE A 91 32.61 -6.45 14.41
CA ILE A 91 31.36 -5.93 14.98
C ILE A 91 30.15 -6.73 14.48
N VAL A 92 29.26 -7.14 15.38
CA VAL A 92 27.93 -7.66 15.05
C VAL A 92 26.89 -6.57 15.31
N ILE A 93 25.99 -6.36 14.37
CA ILE A 93 24.82 -5.48 14.50
C ILE A 93 23.57 -6.35 14.42
N MET A 94 22.73 -6.28 15.45
CA MET A 94 21.53 -7.10 15.53
C MET A 94 20.39 -6.42 16.30
N SER A 95 19.19 -6.99 16.17
CA SER A 95 18.04 -6.59 16.96
C SER A 95 17.92 -7.40 18.24
N GLY A 96 17.55 -6.73 19.32
CA GLY A 96 17.02 -7.35 20.54
C GLY A 96 15.50 -7.51 20.53
N LYS A 97 14.83 -7.26 19.40
CA LYS A 97 13.38 -7.39 19.24
C LYS A 97 13.05 -8.54 18.31
N SER A 98 12.17 -9.43 18.74
CA SER A 98 11.69 -10.51 17.89
C SER A 98 10.85 -9.99 16.72
N GLY A 99 11.04 -10.58 15.54
CA GLY A 99 10.24 -10.25 14.36
C GLY A 99 10.52 -8.88 13.74
N SER A 100 11.48 -8.10 14.27
CA SER A 100 11.83 -6.78 13.76
C SER A 100 13.33 -6.56 13.80
N PHE A 101 13.95 -6.42 12.63
CA PHE A 101 15.29 -5.86 12.53
C PHE A 101 15.13 -4.34 12.57
N ILE A 102 14.76 -3.72 11.45
CA ILE A 102 14.42 -2.30 11.37
C ILE A 102 13.35 -2.13 10.29
N ALA A 103 12.22 -1.51 10.65
CA ALA A 103 11.08 -1.32 9.75
C ALA A 103 11.22 -0.11 8.81
N GLY A 104 12.22 0.74 9.05
CA GLY A 104 12.52 1.92 8.22
C GLY A 104 12.87 3.15 9.06
N ALA A 105 12.98 4.29 8.39
CA ALA A 105 13.09 5.59 9.03
C ALA A 105 11.73 6.06 9.56
N ASP A 106 11.74 6.86 10.63
CA ASP A 106 10.51 7.49 11.12
C ASP A 106 9.97 8.48 10.08
N THR A 107 8.78 8.23 9.56
CA THR A 107 8.13 9.09 8.57
C THR A 107 7.84 10.49 9.12
N LYS A 108 7.72 10.65 10.44
CA LYS A 108 7.53 11.96 11.10
C LYS A 108 8.73 12.88 10.90
N ILE A 109 9.95 12.34 10.96
CA ILE A 109 11.17 13.13 10.73
C ILE A 109 11.18 13.67 9.30
N ILE A 110 10.80 12.82 8.34
CA ILE A 110 10.77 13.20 6.94
C ILE A 110 9.65 14.23 6.70
N ALA A 111 8.47 14.02 7.28
CA ALA A 111 7.35 14.97 7.21
C ALA A 111 7.68 16.34 7.82
N SER A 112 8.51 16.38 8.86
CA SER A 112 8.95 17.62 9.51
C SER A 112 10.00 18.41 8.72
N CYS A 113 10.54 17.86 7.64
CA CYS A 113 11.50 18.59 6.82
C CYS A 113 10.78 19.67 6.00
N HIS A 114 11.10 20.94 6.26
CA HIS A 114 10.43 22.07 5.59
C HIS A 114 11.21 22.58 4.38
N SER A 115 12.48 22.19 4.23
CA SER A 115 13.34 22.64 3.13
C SER A 115 14.13 21.50 2.50
N VAL A 116 14.46 21.68 1.22
CA VAL A 116 15.31 20.73 0.46
C VAL A 116 16.67 20.58 1.14
N ALA A 117 17.22 21.67 1.68
CA ALA A 117 18.53 21.66 2.33
C ALA A 117 18.54 20.82 3.62
N GLU A 118 17.50 20.95 4.44
CA GLU A 118 17.33 20.17 5.68
C GLU A 118 17.22 18.68 5.39
N ALA A 119 16.33 18.28 4.48
CA ALA A 119 16.16 16.88 4.09
C ALA A 119 17.41 16.31 3.41
N THR A 120 18.12 17.10 2.59
CA THR A 120 19.41 16.70 2.01
C THR A 120 20.45 16.47 3.11
N ALA A 121 20.53 17.37 4.10
CA ALA A 121 21.46 17.24 5.21
C ALA A 121 21.17 16.00 6.06
N LEU A 122 19.89 15.66 6.26
CA LEU A 122 19.48 14.42 6.92
C LEU A 122 20.00 13.19 6.17
N SER A 123 19.78 13.11 4.86
CA SER A 123 20.31 12.02 4.03
C SER A 123 21.84 11.93 4.10
N LEU A 124 22.56 13.05 3.99
CA LEU A 124 24.02 13.08 4.12
C LEU A 124 24.52 12.56 5.47
N LYS A 125 23.84 12.89 6.57
CA LYS A 125 24.17 12.37 7.90
C LYS A 125 24.00 10.85 7.95
N CYS A 126 22.88 10.34 7.45
CA CYS A 126 22.63 8.89 7.38
C CYS A 126 23.69 8.18 6.52
N GLN A 127 23.99 8.71 5.33
CA GLN A 127 25.03 8.19 4.44
C GLN A 127 26.40 8.18 5.11
N ALA A 128 26.75 9.20 5.91
CA ALA A 128 28.03 9.27 6.62
C ALA A 128 28.20 8.11 7.62
N ILE A 129 27.14 7.76 8.36
CA ILE A 129 27.14 6.62 9.27
C ILE A 129 27.30 5.31 8.47
N MET A 130 26.55 5.13 7.38
CA MET A 130 26.69 3.93 6.53
C MET A 130 28.09 3.82 5.90
N ASN A 131 28.67 4.94 5.48
CA ASN A 131 30.03 4.99 4.95
C ASN A 131 31.07 4.69 6.02
N ARG A 132 30.81 5.03 7.29
CA ARG A 132 31.69 4.67 8.41
C ARG A 132 31.74 3.16 8.63
N ILE A 133 30.61 2.47 8.50
CA ILE A 133 30.54 0.99 8.52
C ILE A 133 31.30 0.43 7.33
N HIS A 134 30.98 0.89 6.12
CA HIS A 134 31.57 0.35 4.88
C HIS A 134 33.08 0.56 4.77
N SER A 135 33.60 1.69 5.28
CA SER A 135 35.03 2.04 5.24
C SER A 135 35.78 1.54 6.48
N ASN A 136 35.12 0.77 7.35
CA ASN A 136 35.75 0.22 8.54
C ASN A 136 36.73 -0.91 8.16
N TYR A 137 37.88 -0.96 8.82
CA TYR A 137 38.83 -2.04 8.63
C TYR A 137 38.42 -3.33 9.37
N LYS A 138 37.59 -3.19 10.42
CA LYS A 138 37.02 -4.31 11.17
C LYS A 138 35.77 -4.82 10.44
N PRO A 139 35.66 -6.13 10.13
CA PRO A 139 34.48 -6.68 9.47
C PRO A 139 33.22 -6.46 10.32
N VAL A 140 32.11 -6.15 9.66
CA VAL A 140 30.81 -5.94 10.28
C VAL A 140 29.76 -6.92 9.75
N VAL A 141 29.11 -7.68 10.64
CA VAL A 141 28.05 -8.64 10.31
C VAL A 141 26.70 -8.09 10.76
N ALA A 142 25.73 -8.05 9.84
CA ALA A 142 24.33 -7.77 10.16
C ALA A 142 23.59 -9.09 10.43
N ALA A 143 23.09 -9.26 11.65
CA ALA A 143 22.26 -10.39 12.06
C ALA A 143 20.79 -9.99 12.06
N ILE A 144 20.04 -10.51 11.07
CA ILE A 144 18.73 -9.99 10.68
C ILE A 144 17.64 -10.99 11.05
N ASN A 145 16.79 -10.60 12.00
CA ASN A 145 15.55 -11.28 12.32
C ASN A 145 14.35 -10.40 11.98
N GLY A 146 13.39 -10.93 11.22
CA GLY A 146 12.16 -10.19 10.95
C GLY A 146 12.30 -9.03 9.95
N THR A 147 11.46 -8.00 10.12
CA THR A 147 11.31 -6.89 9.16
C THR A 147 12.63 -6.10 8.98
N CYS A 148 13.16 -6.06 7.76
CA CYS A 148 14.36 -5.32 7.37
C CYS A 148 14.09 -4.45 6.13
N LEU A 149 13.51 -3.27 6.36
CA LEU A 149 12.97 -2.40 5.31
C LEU A 149 13.60 -1.01 5.33
N GLY A 150 13.68 -0.42 4.14
CA GLY A 150 14.18 0.94 3.92
C GLY A 150 15.54 1.18 4.55
N GLY A 151 15.66 2.18 5.42
CA GLY A 151 16.88 2.48 6.18
C GLY A 151 17.47 1.27 6.92
N GLY A 152 16.65 0.30 7.35
CA GLY A 152 17.10 -0.96 7.92
C GLY A 152 17.87 -1.83 6.94
N LEU A 153 17.37 -1.93 5.71
CA LEU A 153 18.06 -2.62 4.64
C LEU A 153 19.30 -1.83 4.21
N GLU A 154 19.25 -0.49 4.18
CA GLU A 154 20.43 0.34 3.87
C GLU A 154 21.56 0.15 4.90
N LEU A 155 21.22 -0.04 6.18
CA LEU A 155 22.16 -0.42 7.23
C LEU A 155 22.78 -1.80 6.98
N ALA A 156 21.95 -2.80 6.68
CA ALA A 156 22.42 -4.15 6.35
C ALA A 156 23.30 -4.17 5.08
N LEU A 157 22.99 -3.32 4.09
CA LEU A 157 23.78 -3.15 2.87
C LEU A 157 25.14 -2.49 3.12
N ALA A 158 25.26 -1.69 4.19
CA ALA A 158 26.53 -1.10 4.59
C ALA A 158 27.48 -2.13 5.24
N CYS A 159 26.93 -3.21 5.80
CA CYS A 159 27.68 -4.28 6.48
C CYS A 159 28.40 -5.22 5.49
N ASP A 160 29.47 -5.84 5.96
CA ASP A 160 30.30 -6.74 5.17
C ASP A 160 29.65 -8.10 4.93
N TYR A 161 28.77 -8.56 5.81
CA TYR A 161 28.08 -9.85 5.69
C TYR A 161 26.67 -9.76 6.29
N ARG A 162 25.70 -10.46 5.70
CA ARG A 162 24.30 -10.51 6.15
C ARG A 162 23.88 -11.95 6.42
N ILE A 163 23.55 -12.23 7.68
CA ILE A 163 22.93 -13.48 8.13
C ILE A 163 21.48 -13.19 8.49
N ALA A 164 20.54 -14.02 8.04
CA ALA A 164 19.12 -13.79 8.29
C ALA A 164 18.36 -15.05 8.69
N VAL A 165 17.35 -14.88 9.54
CA VAL A 165 16.44 -15.98 9.92
C VAL A 165 15.47 -16.30 8.77
N ASN A 166 15.36 -17.56 8.37
CA ASN A 166 14.46 -18.04 7.33
C ASN A 166 13.01 -18.16 7.85
N SER A 167 12.40 -17.03 8.19
CA SER A 167 11.03 -16.94 8.70
C SER A 167 10.14 -16.11 7.78
N LYS A 168 8.82 -16.37 7.78
CA LYS A 168 7.82 -15.54 7.10
C LYS A 168 7.81 -14.09 7.58
N LYS A 169 8.17 -13.85 8.85
CA LYS A 169 8.31 -12.50 9.42
C LYS A 169 9.56 -11.78 8.84
N THR A 170 10.56 -12.53 8.36
CA THR A 170 11.80 -11.95 7.84
C THR A 170 11.65 -11.53 6.39
N ILE A 171 11.47 -10.24 6.18
CA ILE A 171 11.22 -9.63 4.86
C ILE A 171 12.19 -8.48 4.59
N PHE A 172 12.54 -8.32 3.31
CA PHE A 172 13.50 -7.32 2.84
C PHE A 172 12.88 -6.44 1.76
N GLY A 173 13.21 -5.14 1.75
CA GLY A 173 12.73 -4.24 0.69
C GLY A 173 13.13 -2.79 0.90
N LEU A 174 12.98 -1.99 -0.15
CA LEU A 174 13.19 -0.55 -0.17
C LEU A 174 11.86 0.15 -0.53
N PRO A 175 10.93 0.30 0.44
CA PRO A 175 9.57 0.77 0.19
C PRO A 175 9.45 2.29 0.00
N GLU A 176 10.55 3.05 -0.03
CA GLU A 176 10.57 4.53 -0.07
C GLU A 176 9.74 5.10 -1.22
N VAL A 177 9.75 4.44 -2.37
CA VAL A 177 8.96 4.88 -3.55
C VAL A 177 7.46 4.93 -3.28
N ARG A 178 6.95 4.08 -2.36
CA ARG A 178 5.53 4.08 -1.94
C ARG A 178 5.16 5.31 -1.11
N LEU A 179 6.16 6.00 -0.55
CA LEU A 179 6.03 7.26 0.18
C LEU A 179 6.38 8.47 -0.70
N GLY A 180 6.55 8.27 -2.02
CA GLY A 180 7.01 9.33 -2.92
C GLY A 180 8.48 9.71 -2.70
N LEU A 181 9.28 8.80 -2.14
CA LEU A 181 10.69 9.00 -1.81
C LEU A 181 11.59 8.02 -2.58
N LEU A 182 12.89 8.10 -2.28
CA LEU A 182 13.90 7.16 -2.73
C LEU A 182 14.81 6.79 -1.54
N PRO A 183 15.53 5.65 -1.61
CA PRO A 183 16.49 5.26 -0.57
C PRO A 183 17.51 6.38 -0.32
N GLY A 184 17.68 6.78 0.94
CA GLY A 184 18.38 8.01 1.32
C GLY A 184 19.69 7.81 2.08
N ALA A 185 20.10 6.57 2.35
CA ALA A 185 21.30 6.23 3.11
C ALA A 185 22.27 5.33 2.31
N GLY A 186 22.22 5.39 0.98
CA GLY A 186 23.09 4.73 0.02
C GLY A 186 22.49 3.47 -0.62
N GLY A 187 21.21 3.19 -0.41
CA GLY A 187 20.50 2.07 -1.02
C GLY A 187 20.52 2.12 -2.55
N THR A 188 20.41 3.31 -3.16
CA THR A 188 20.49 3.47 -4.63
C THR A 188 21.87 3.14 -5.19
N GLN A 189 22.87 3.04 -4.32
CA GLN A 189 24.26 2.81 -4.71
C GLN A 189 24.76 1.42 -4.31
N ARG A 190 24.47 0.96 -3.10
CA ARG A 190 24.97 -0.32 -2.59
C ARG A 190 24.17 -1.50 -3.15
N LEU A 191 22.85 -1.38 -3.28
CA LEU A 191 22.01 -2.48 -3.75
C LEU A 191 22.35 -2.91 -5.20
N PRO A 192 22.43 -1.99 -6.20
CA PRO A 192 22.79 -2.36 -7.58
C PRO A 192 24.19 -2.96 -7.75
N ARG A 193 25.08 -2.75 -6.78
CA ARG A 193 26.44 -3.32 -6.77
C ARG A 193 26.51 -4.65 -6.03
N LEU A 194 25.51 -4.95 -5.20
CA LEU A 194 25.42 -6.19 -4.45
C LEU A 194 24.65 -7.27 -5.22
N ILE A 195 23.53 -6.90 -5.81
CA ILE A 195 22.66 -7.81 -6.57
C ILE A 195 22.49 -7.30 -8.00
N SER A 196 21.82 -8.09 -8.85
CA SER A 196 21.47 -7.69 -10.21
C SER A 196 20.80 -6.31 -10.28
N ILE A 197 21.17 -5.50 -11.28
CA ILE A 197 20.50 -4.22 -11.54
C ILE A 197 18.99 -4.38 -11.77
N ILE A 198 18.56 -5.50 -12.35
CA ILE A 198 17.15 -5.80 -12.64
C ILE A 198 16.39 -5.95 -11.32
N ASP A 199 16.89 -6.80 -10.42
CA ASP A 199 16.27 -7.02 -9.10
C ASP A 199 16.36 -5.75 -8.23
N SER A 200 17.45 -5.00 -8.34
CA SER A 200 17.64 -3.73 -7.61
C SER A 200 16.62 -2.68 -8.03
N MET A 201 16.46 -2.48 -9.34
CA MET A 201 15.48 -1.53 -9.89
C MET A 201 14.07 -1.96 -9.56
N ASP A 202 13.76 -3.25 -9.64
CA ASP A 202 12.46 -3.80 -9.28
C ASP A 202 12.15 -3.56 -7.79
N LEU A 203 13.08 -3.81 -6.87
CA LEU A 203 12.92 -3.50 -5.45
C LEU A 203 12.72 -2.00 -5.19
N MET A 204 13.55 -1.13 -5.78
CA MET A 204 13.50 0.31 -5.55
C MET A 204 12.31 1.01 -6.22
N LEU A 205 11.89 0.57 -7.42
CA LEU A 205 10.82 1.23 -8.17
C LEU A 205 9.41 0.72 -7.80
N THR A 206 9.29 -0.48 -7.24
CA THR A 206 7.99 -1.02 -6.79
C THR A 206 7.79 -0.95 -5.27
N GLY A 207 8.89 -0.80 -4.52
CA GLY A 207 8.88 -0.86 -3.07
C GLY A 207 8.39 -2.19 -2.51
N LYS A 208 8.41 -3.26 -3.32
CA LYS A 208 7.94 -4.58 -2.90
C LYS A 208 8.89 -5.20 -1.88
N THR A 209 8.35 -6.11 -1.09
CA THR A 209 9.12 -6.91 -0.17
C THR A 209 9.41 -8.29 -0.74
N ILE A 210 10.50 -8.90 -0.31
CA ILE A 210 10.92 -10.26 -0.66
C ILE A 210 11.17 -11.08 0.60
N SER A 211 10.93 -12.39 0.54
CA SER A 211 11.20 -13.33 1.63
C SER A 211 12.71 -13.53 1.85
N ALA A 212 13.07 -14.07 3.02
CA ALA A 212 14.45 -14.48 3.32
C ALA A 212 15.03 -15.46 2.28
N SER A 213 14.26 -16.46 1.86
CA SER A 213 14.65 -17.41 0.82
C SER A 213 14.96 -16.73 -0.53
N LYS A 214 14.09 -15.80 -0.96
CA LYS A 214 14.32 -15.03 -2.18
C LYS A 214 15.54 -14.12 -2.03
N ALA A 215 15.69 -13.43 -0.90
CA ALA A 215 16.83 -12.56 -0.61
C ALA A 215 18.17 -13.31 -0.67
N LYS A 216 18.22 -14.55 -0.16
CA LYS A 216 19.39 -15.43 -0.30
C LYS A 216 19.63 -15.83 -1.76
N SER A 217 18.58 -16.20 -2.51
CA SER A 217 18.72 -16.66 -3.90
C SER A 217 19.30 -15.59 -4.85
N ILE A 218 19.01 -14.31 -4.60
CA ILE A 218 19.46 -13.17 -5.43
C ILE A 218 20.77 -12.56 -4.93
N GLY A 219 21.33 -13.07 -3.82
CA GLY A 219 22.60 -12.57 -3.26
C GLY A 219 22.47 -11.37 -2.33
N LEU A 220 21.26 -10.98 -1.93
CA LEU A 220 21.04 -9.92 -0.95
C LEU A 220 21.47 -10.37 0.46
N VAL A 221 21.15 -11.61 0.82
CA VAL A 221 21.53 -12.24 2.09
C VAL A 221 22.62 -13.29 1.84
N ASP A 222 23.67 -13.28 2.65
CA ASP A 222 24.82 -14.16 2.48
C ASP A 222 24.61 -15.53 3.14
N MET A 223 23.83 -15.62 4.22
CA MET A 223 23.53 -16.89 4.89
C MET A 223 22.13 -16.86 5.51
N LEU A 224 21.44 -18.01 5.46
CA LEU A 224 20.17 -18.20 6.17
C LEU A 224 20.39 -19.12 7.38
N VAL A 225 19.67 -18.81 8.45
CA VAL A 225 19.54 -19.65 9.64
C VAL A 225 18.09 -20.10 9.72
N GLU A 226 17.87 -21.40 9.81
CA GLU A 226 16.52 -21.92 9.97
C GLU A 226 15.98 -21.55 11.36
N PRO A 227 14.69 -21.18 11.47
CA PRO A 227 14.08 -20.98 12.77
C PRO A 227 14.10 -22.29 13.54
N LEU A 228 14.37 -22.21 14.83
CA LEU A 228 14.33 -23.37 15.69
C LEU A 228 12.88 -23.87 15.82
N GLY A 229 12.68 -25.17 15.72
CA GLY A 229 11.39 -25.80 16.02
C GLY A 229 11.05 -25.70 17.51
N PRO A 230 9.84 -26.13 17.93
CA PRO A 230 9.48 -26.17 19.35
C PRO A 230 10.43 -27.13 20.10
N GLY A 231 11.39 -26.58 20.83
CA GLY A 231 12.28 -27.30 21.74
C GLY A 231 11.90 -27.04 23.21
N LEU A 232 12.85 -27.28 24.14
CA LEU A 232 12.69 -26.98 25.58
C LEU A 232 12.46 -25.49 25.87
N HIS A 233 12.85 -24.61 24.94
CA HIS A 233 12.59 -23.19 24.97
C HIS A 233 11.77 -22.80 23.74
N THR A 234 10.56 -22.31 23.96
CA THR A 234 9.66 -21.79 22.91
C THR A 234 9.85 -20.29 22.66
N ASP A 235 10.81 -19.68 23.35
CA ASP A 235 10.88 -18.23 23.45
C ASP A 235 11.55 -17.64 22.22
N GLU A 236 10.90 -16.63 21.61
CA GLU A 236 11.47 -15.87 20.49
C GLU A 236 12.84 -15.25 20.84
N ASP A 237 13.13 -15.08 22.13
CA ASP A 237 14.42 -14.67 22.68
C ASP A 237 15.54 -15.69 22.44
N TYR A 238 15.22 -16.99 22.40
CA TYR A 238 16.20 -18.03 22.14
C TYR A 238 16.70 -17.98 20.69
N MET A 239 15.81 -17.69 19.72
CA MET A 239 16.21 -17.48 18.33
C MET A 239 17.15 -16.28 18.19
N ILE A 240 16.94 -15.21 18.96
CA ILE A 240 17.83 -14.04 18.97
C ILE A 240 19.22 -14.43 19.50
N LYS A 241 19.30 -15.24 20.55
CA LYS A 241 20.58 -15.76 21.08
C LYS A 241 21.31 -16.65 20.07
N GLU A 242 20.60 -17.57 19.43
CA GLU A 242 21.23 -18.46 18.44
C GLU A 242 21.65 -17.69 17.17
N LEU A 243 20.89 -16.69 16.76
CA LEU A 243 21.31 -15.78 15.69
C LEU A 243 22.57 -14.98 16.08
N GLU A 244 22.69 -14.56 17.33
CA GLU A 244 23.88 -13.90 17.87
C GLU A 244 25.09 -14.83 17.83
N HIS A 245 24.97 -16.03 18.38
CA HIS A 245 26.03 -17.05 18.34
C HIS A 245 26.47 -17.34 16.90
N GLY A 246 25.52 -17.55 15.99
CA GLY A 246 25.79 -17.76 14.58
C GLY A 246 26.51 -16.57 13.92
N ALA A 247 26.10 -15.34 14.24
CA ALA A 247 26.73 -14.13 13.70
C ALA A 247 28.15 -13.93 14.22
N VAL A 248 28.39 -14.19 15.51
CA VAL A 248 29.72 -14.15 16.13
C VAL A 248 30.63 -15.21 15.50
N GLN A 249 30.14 -16.44 15.32
CA GLN A 249 30.92 -17.51 14.69
C GLN A 249 31.28 -17.18 13.24
N VAL A 250 30.33 -16.66 12.46
CA VAL A 250 30.60 -16.19 11.09
C VAL A 250 31.70 -15.14 11.09
N LEU A 251 31.66 -14.21 12.05
CA LEU A 251 32.66 -13.16 12.17
C LEU A 251 34.04 -13.68 12.56
N ARG A 252 34.13 -14.63 13.50
CA ARG A 252 35.37 -15.35 13.83
C ARG A 252 35.94 -16.05 12.59
N ASN A 253 35.10 -16.73 11.81
CA ASN A 253 35.52 -17.39 10.56
C ASN A 253 35.99 -16.39 9.49
N LEU A 254 35.43 -15.18 9.46
CA LEU A 254 35.91 -14.10 8.58
C LEU A 254 37.29 -13.59 9.01
N LEU A 255 37.53 -13.48 10.33
CA LEU A 255 38.80 -13.02 10.89
C LEU A 255 39.91 -14.07 10.74
N SER A 256 39.59 -15.36 10.91
CA SER A 256 40.52 -16.49 10.69
C SER A 256 40.76 -16.81 9.21
N THR A 257 40.07 -16.12 8.29
CA THR A 257 40.09 -16.35 6.83
C THR A 257 39.57 -17.73 6.37
N GLU A 258 38.96 -18.50 7.26
CA GLU A 258 38.26 -19.74 6.94
C GLU A 258 37.03 -19.51 6.06
N LEU A 259 36.39 -18.34 6.20
CA LEU A 259 35.27 -17.92 5.35
C LEU A 259 35.72 -16.87 4.34
N VAL A 260 35.70 -17.23 3.05
CA VAL A 260 35.90 -16.28 1.95
C VAL A 260 34.54 -15.85 1.39
N VAL A 261 34.22 -14.57 1.52
CA VAL A 261 32.98 -13.99 0.97
C VAL A 261 33.09 -13.89 -0.56
N LEU A 262 32.57 -14.89 -1.27
CA LEU A 262 32.48 -14.90 -2.73
C LEU A 262 31.07 -14.53 -3.19
N ARG A 263 30.88 -13.27 -3.57
CA ARG A 263 29.64 -12.79 -4.19
C ARG A 263 29.81 -12.80 -5.70
N LYS A 264 29.36 -13.86 -6.37
CA LYS A 264 29.30 -13.93 -7.83
C LYS A 264 27.85 -13.81 -8.26
N LEU A 265 27.56 -12.84 -9.14
CA LEU A 265 26.28 -12.79 -9.82
C LEU A 265 26.16 -14.02 -10.73
N LYS A 266 25.01 -14.71 -10.66
CA LYS A 266 24.73 -15.85 -11.54
C LYS A 266 24.45 -15.35 -12.96
N PHE A 267 24.70 -16.18 -13.98
CA PHE A 267 24.25 -15.91 -15.34
C PHE A 267 22.71 -15.89 -15.40
N PRO A 268 22.05 -14.99 -16.18
CA PRO A 268 22.62 -13.97 -17.06
C PRO A 268 22.92 -12.62 -16.40
N HIS A 269 22.68 -12.46 -15.09
CA HIS A 269 22.84 -11.17 -14.39
C HIS A 269 24.27 -10.64 -14.41
N ASN A 270 25.27 -11.51 -14.39
CA ASN A 270 26.67 -11.12 -14.53
C ASN A 270 26.94 -10.44 -15.90
N LEU A 271 26.37 -10.98 -16.98
CA LEU A 271 26.53 -10.43 -18.32
C LEU A 271 25.91 -9.02 -18.41
N VAL A 272 24.71 -8.83 -17.86
CA VAL A 272 24.06 -7.51 -17.82
C VAL A 272 24.93 -6.50 -17.06
N HIS A 273 25.53 -6.91 -15.94
CA HIS A 273 26.39 -6.03 -15.16
C HIS A 273 27.64 -5.61 -15.95
N THR A 274 28.31 -6.55 -16.64
CA THR A 274 29.45 -6.24 -17.52
C THR A 274 29.04 -5.35 -18.70
N LEU A 275 27.86 -5.55 -19.28
CA LEU A 275 27.36 -4.71 -20.37
C LEU A 275 27.06 -3.27 -19.92
N LEU A 276 26.73 -3.03 -18.64
CA LEU A 276 26.53 -1.67 -18.12
C LEU A 276 27.82 -0.85 -18.02
N ASP A 277 28.99 -1.49 -18.09
CA ASP A 277 30.27 -0.77 -18.17
C ASP A 277 30.43 -0.10 -19.54
N ILE A 278 29.83 -0.69 -20.59
CA ILE A 278 29.78 -0.12 -21.94
C ILE A 278 28.80 1.06 -21.98
N GLU A 279 29.29 2.25 -22.36
CA GLU A 279 28.50 3.48 -22.33
C GLU A 279 27.22 3.41 -23.18
N LEU A 280 27.28 2.83 -24.37
CA LEU A 280 26.12 2.69 -25.25
C LEU A 280 25.00 1.85 -24.61
N PHE A 281 25.34 0.66 -24.11
CA PHE A 281 24.38 -0.23 -23.45
C PHE A 281 23.81 0.38 -22.17
N ARG A 282 24.67 1.03 -21.37
CA ARG A 282 24.25 1.77 -20.18
C ARG A 282 23.19 2.81 -20.53
N ASN A 283 23.47 3.66 -21.52
CA ASN A 283 22.54 4.71 -21.93
C ASN A 283 21.21 4.13 -22.43
N LEU A 284 21.24 3.08 -23.27
CA LEU A 284 20.03 2.41 -23.76
C LEU A 284 19.19 1.81 -22.63
N TYR A 285 19.83 1.12 -21.67
CA TYR A 285 19.13 0.55 -20.51
C TYR A 285 18.39 1.61 -19.70
N PHE A 286 19.05 2.73 -19.38
CA PHE A 286 18.43 3.79 -18.59
C PHE A 286 17.36 4.58 -19.36
N VAL A 287 17.46 4.69 -20.69
CA VAL A 287 16.37 5.21 -21.54
C VAL A 287 15.15 4.28 -21.50
N TYR A 288 15.37 2.97 -21.66
CA TYR A 288 14.30 1.97 -21.53
C TYR A 288 13.62 2.05 -20.16
N MET A 289 14.40 2.11 -19.08
CA MET A 289 13.85 2.20 -17.72
C MET A 289 13.06 3.49 -17.50
N ARG A 290 13.54 4.64 -18.01
CA ARG A 290 12.80 5.91 -17.93
C ARG A 290 11.46 5.83 -18.69
N ASN A 291 11.47 5.33 -19.93
CA ASN A 291 10.25 5.18 -20.72
C ASN A 291 9.24 4.23 -20.05
N LYS A 292 9.74 3.15 -19.43
CA LYS A 292 8.91 2.21 -18.67
C LYS A 292 8.28 2.88 -17.44
N VAL A 293 9.07 3.65 -16.67
CA VAL A 293 8.58 4.41 -15.52
C VAL A 293 7.55 5.44 -15.95
N GLU A 294 7.84 6.23 -16.99
CA GLU A 294 6.94 7.25 -17.50
C GLU A 294 5.60 6.66 -17.95
N LYS A 295 5.63 5.54 -18.66
CA LYS A 295 4.41 4.84 -19.08
C LYS A 295 3.55 4.33 -17.91
N LEU A 296 4.18 3.86 -16.83
CA LEU A 296 3.47 3.32 -15.66
C LEU A 296 2.98 4.40 -14.69
N THR A 297 3.72 5.50 -14.59
CA THR A 297 3.45 6.60 -13.64
C THR A 297 2.68 7.76 -14.27
N ARG A 298 2.70 7.85 -15.61
CA ARG A 298 2.14 8.96 -16.40
C ARG A 298 2.65 10.33 -15.96
N GLY A 299 3.86 10.38 -15.42
CA GLY A 299 4.49 11.62 -14.95
C GLY A 299 4.00 12.12 -13.58
N HIS A 300 3.00 11.51 -12.96
CA HIS A 300 2.45 11.98 -11.67
C HIS A 300 3.34 11.66 -10.46
N TYR A 301 4.26 10.71 -10.59
CA TYR A 301 5.11 10.26 -9.50
C TYR A 301 6.59 10.58 -9.81
N PRO A 302 7.16 11.64 -9.21
CA PRO A 302 8.51 12.08 -9.55
C PRO A 302 9.60 11.12 -9.04
N ALA A 303 9.39 10.48 -7.88
CA ALA A 303 10.40 9.66 -7.21
C ALA A 303 10.94 8.49 -8.07
N PRO A 304 10.12 7.67 -8.76
CA PRO A 304 10.60 6.66 -9.70
C PRO A 304 11.62 7.18 -10.74
N ASN A 305 11.34 8.34 -11.35
CA ASN A 305 12.25 8.95 -12.33
C ASN A 305 13.55 9.42 -11.68
N HIS A 306 13.48 9.95 -10.45
CA HIS A 306 14.67 10.30 -9.67
C HIS A 306 15.53 9.08 -9.30
N ILE A 307 14.92 7.96 -8.91
CA ILE A 307 15.62 6.69 -8.63
C ILE A 307 16.45 6.26 -9.84
N VAL A 308 15.82 6.18 -11.02
CA VAL A 308 16.50 5.80 -12.27
C VAL A 308 17.70 6.73 -12.55
N ASN A 309 17.52 8.04 -12.36
CA ASN A 309 18.57 9.03 -12.62
C ASN A 309 19.73 8.97 -11.61
N VAL A 310 19.44 8.75 -10.32
CA VAL A 310 20.44 8.65 -9.25
C VAL A 310 21.30 7.39 -9.44
N VAL A 311 20.68 6.25 -9.73
CA VAL A 311 21.41 5.01 -10.02
C VAL A 311 22.29 5.19 -11.26
N ARG A 312 21.76 5.80 -12.33
CA ARG A 312 22.54 6.10 -13.55
C ARG A 312 23.77 6.94 -13.27
N LYS A 313 23.64 8.00 -12.46
CA LYS A 313 24.77 8.86 -12.06
C LYS A 313 25.83 8.06 -11.31
N GLY A 314 25.40 7.17 -10.42
CA GLY A 314 26.29 6.26 -9.69
C GLY A 314 27.10 5.33 -10.59
N TYR A 315 26.50 4.79 -11.65
CA TYR A 315 27.22 3.97 -12.64
C TYR A 315 28.13 4.80 -13.55
N LYS A 316 27.73 6.02 -13.92
CA LYS A 316 28.50 6.85 -14.85
C LYS A 316 29.72 7.53 -14.20
N PHE A 317 29.56 8.05 -12.97
CA PHE A 317 30.57 8.88 -12.31
C PHE A 317 31.16 8.25 -11.04
N GLY A 318 30.65 7.08 -10.64
CA GLY A 318 31.11 6.37 -9.45
C GLY A 318 30.23 6.60 -8.21
N ILE A 319 30.52 5.84 -7.16
CA ILE A 319 29.67 5.76 -5.96
C ILE A 319 29.58 7.09 -5.20
N GLY A 320 30.67 7.87 -5.13
CA GLY A 320 30.70 9.15 -4.42
C GLY A 320 29.72 10.16 -5.02
N ASP A 321 29.71 10.30 -6.35
CA ASP A 321 28.77 11.18 -7.04
C ASP A 321 27.34 10.63 -7.03
N GLY A 322 27.19 9.31 -7.07
CA GLY A 322 25.92 8.63 -6.84
C GLY A 322 25.29 8.97 -5.48
N LEU A 323 26.07 8.90 -4.39
CA LEU A 323 25.61 9.23 -3.04
C LEU A 323 25.23 10.72 -2.89
N LYS A 324 26.03 11.63 -3.47
CA LYS A 324 25.67 13.06 -3.50
C LYS A 324 24.38 13.31 -4.27
N ALA A 325 24.21 12.63 -5.41
CA ALA A 325 23.00 12.72 -6.21
C ALA A 325 21.78 12.14 -5.49
N GLU A 326 21.96 11.04 -4.76
CA GLU A 326 20.96 10.43 -3.89
C GLU A 326 20.49 11.41 -2.83
N ALA A 327 21.41 12.02 -2.07
CA ALA A 327 21.05 12.94 -1.00
C ALA A 327 20.31 14.18 -1.51
N LYS A 328 20.77 14.75 -2.63
CA LYS A 328 20.08 15.89 -3.27
C LYS A 328 18.68 15.50 -3.75
N ALA A 329 18.53 14.33 -4.37
CA ALA A 329 17.24 13.86 -4.86
C ALA A 329 16.28 13.52 -3.71
N PHE A 330 16.79 12.91 -2.63
CA PHE A 330 16.04 12.68 -1.40
C PHE A 330 15.49 13.99 -0.84
N GLY A 331 16.32 15.02 -0.76
CA GLY A 331 15.90 16.34 -0.28
C GLY A 331 14.80 16.98 -1.14
N LEU A 332 14.89 16.85 -2.47
CA LEU A 332 13.86 17.34 -3.39
C LEU A 332 12.53 16.60 -3.18
N MET A 333 12.58 15.26 -3.12
CA MET A 333 11.40 14.42 -2.99
C MET A 333 10.71 14.59 -1.63
N ALA A 334 11.46 14.65 -0.53
CA ALA A 334 10.91 14.83 0.81
C ALA A 334 10.06 16.10 0.96
N THR A 335 10.36 17.14 0.18
CA THR A 335 9.59 18.40 0.19
C THR A 335 8.45 18.45 -0.83
N SER A 336 8.34 17.45 -1.72
CA SER A 336 7.35 17.46 -2.80
C SER A 336 5.92 17.25 -2.25
N PRO A 337 4.89 17.84 -2.89
CA PRO A 337 3.51 17.67 -2.45
C PRO A 337 3.06 16.21 -2.52
N GLU A 338 3.51 15.45 -3.53
CA GLU A 338 3.18 14.03 -3.70
C GLU A 338 3.75 13.19 -2.55
N CYS A 339 5.00 13.44 -2.15
CA CYS A 339 5.60 12.76 -1.00
C CYS A 339 4.81 13.04 0.29
N LYS A 340 4.46 14.31 0.54
CA LYS A 340 3.65 14.69 1.71
C LYS A 340 2.29 13.99 1.71
N SER A 341 1.61 13.93 0.57
CA SER A 341 0.33 13.23 0.41
C SER A 341 0.45 11.72 0.64
N LEU A 342 1.52 11.09 0.14
CA LEU A 342 1.73 9.65 0.31
C LEU A 342 2.15 9.28 1.74
N ILE A 343 2.97 10.10 2.41
CA ILE A 343 3.28 9.95 3.86
C ILE A 343 2.01 10.14 4.70
N HIS A 344 1.18 11.12 4.34
CA HIS A 344 -0.10 11.34 4.98
C HIS A 344 -1.00 10.10 4.88
N LEU A 345 -1.20 9.57 3.67
CA LEU A 345 -1.97 8.34 3.47
C LEU A 345 -1.40 7.14 4.20
N PHE A 346 -0.07 6.99 4.24
CA PHE A 346 0.58 5.95 5.03
C PHE A 346 0.22 6.08 6.51
N THR A 347 0.31 7.28 7.07
CA THR A 347 -0.03 7.56 8.47
C THR A 347 -1.49 7.21 8.75
N LEU A 348 -2.42 7.71 7.93
CA LEU A 348 -3.84 7.40 8.04
C LEU A 348 -4.11 5.89 7.97
N SER A 349 -3.44 5.18 7.06
CA SER A 349 -3.61 3.73 6.91
C SER A 349 -3.14 2.94 8.14
N THR A 350 -2.11 3.41 8.85
CA THR A 350 -1.65 2.77 10.09
C THR A 350 -2.65 2.94 11.23
N GLU A 351 -3.41 4.04 11.23
CA GLU A 351 -4.48 4.26 12.20
C GLU A 351 -5.72 3.45 11.89
N CYS A 352 -6.12 3.34 10.61
CA CYS A 352 -7.24 2.50 10.17
C CYS A 352 -6.99 0.99 10.32
N LYS A 353 -5.77 0.59 10.73
CA LYS A 353 -5.45 -0.78 11.16
C LYS A 353 -5.76 -1.05 12.63
N LYS A 354 -6.31 -0.08 13.35
CA LYS A 354 -6.74 -0.19 14.74
C LYS A 354 -8.25 -0.24 14.81
N ASN A 355 -8.78 -1.07 15.71
CA ASN A 355 -10.21 -1.09 15.97
C ASN A 355 -10.57 0.14 16.84
N PRO A 356 -11.50 1.01 16.39
CA PRO A 356 -11.92 2.18 17.16
C PRO A 356 -12.90 1.86 18.29
N PHE A 357 -13.42 0.63 18.35
CA PHE A 357 -14.37 0.18 19.36
C PHE A 357 -13.68 -0.58 20.50
N PRO A 358 -14.33 -0.71 21.68
CA PRO A 358 -13.83 -1.56 22.75
C PRO A 358 -13.61 -3.01 22.30
N PRO A 359 -12.64 -3.73 22.88
CA PRO A 359 -12.45 -5.15 22.61
C PRO A 359 -13.74 -5.95 22.83
N VAL A 360 -14.00 -6.89 21.93
CA VAL A 360 -15.15 -7.80 22.04
C VAL A 360 -14.91 -8.84 23.14
N LYS A 361 -15.99 -9.35 23.75
CA LYS A 361 -15.88 -10.43 24.75
C LYS A 361 -15.35 -11.72 24.14
N LYS A 362 -15.73 -12.01 22.90
CA LYS A 362 -15.35 -13.21 22.16
C LYS A 362 -14.96 -12.83 20.73
N GLU A 363 -13.69 -12.99 20.40
CA GLU A 363 -13.20 -12.80 19.03
C GLU A 363 -13.78 -13.86 18.08
N PRO A 364 -14.35 -13.47 16.92
CA PRO A 364 -14.87 -14.42 15.95
C PRO A 364 -13.78 -15.37 15.45
N LYS A 365 -14.02 -16.68 15.47
CA LYS A 365 -13.10 -17.71 14.93
C LYS A 365 -13.74 -18.51 13.80
N SER A 366 -15.06 -18.68 13.85
CA SER A 366 -15.85 -19.31 12.79
C SER A 366 -16.67 -18.27 12.03
N LEU A 367 -16.63 -18.34 10.71
CA LEU A 367 -17.39 -17.48 9.80
C LEU A 367 -18.38 -18.32 8.96
N ALA A 368 -19.49 -17.72 8.60
CA ALA A 368 -20.38 -18.23 7.55
C ALA A 368 -20.51 -17.20 6.43
N VAL A 369 -20.50 -17.63 5.18
CA VAL A 369 -20.71 -16.78 4.01
C VAL A 369 -21.90 -17.32 3.22
N ILE A 370 -22.94 -16.51 3.05
CA ILE A 370 -24.17 -16.90 2.33
C ILE A 370 -24.09 -16.38 0.90
N GLY A 371 -24.04 -17.29 -0.08
CA GLY A 371 -23.84 -17.04 -1.49
C GLY A 371 -22.44 -17.43 -1.96
N ALA A 372 -22.35 -18.40 -2.86
CA ALA A 372 -21.13 -18.87 -3.55
C ALA A 372 -20.89 -18.16 -4.89
N GLY A 373 -21.38 -16.91 -5.01
CA GLY A 373 -21.05 -16.01 -6.10
C GLY A 373 -19.59 -15.54 -6.05
N LEU A 374 -19.24 -14.60 -6.95
CA LEU A 374 -17.87 -14.03 -7.03
C LEU A 374 -17.42 -13.43 -5.69
N MET A 375 -18.28 -12.60 -5.08
CA MET A 375 -17.97 -11.92 -3.81
C MET A 375 -17.88 -12.90 -2.65
N GLY A 376 -18.87 -13.79 -2.48
CA GLY A 376 -18.86 -14.75 -1.39
C GLY A 376 -17.69 -15.73 -1.45
N CYS A 377 -17.31 -16.20 -2.65
CA CYS A 377 -16.08 -16.99 -2.82
C CYS A 377 -14.83 -16.20 -2.43
N GLY A 378 -14.74 -14.93 -2.83
CA GLY A 378 -13.63 -14.06 -2.47
C GLY A 378 -13.53 -13.78 -0.96
N ILE A 379 -14.67 -13.60 -0.29
CA ILE A 379 -14.77 -13.42 1.17
C ILE A 379 -14.36 -14.72 1.88
N ALA A 380 -14.85 -15.88 1.43
CA ALA A 380 -14.46 -17.17 1.97
C ALA A 380 -12.95 -17.42 1.79
N GLN A 381 -12.41 -17.11 0.61
CA GLN A 381 -10.99 -17.20 0.30
C GLN A 381 -10.13 -16.36 1.25
N VAL A 382 -10.45 -15.08 1.41
CA VAL A 382 -9.64 -14.18 2.28
C VAL A 382 -9.77 -14.58 3.76
N SER A 383 -10.88 -15.20 4.14
CA SER A 383 -11.12 -15.68 5.50
C SER A 383 -10.25 -16.90 5.83
N ILE A 384 -10.27 -17.95 5.00
CA ILE A 384 -9.46 -19.15 5.25
C ILE A 384 -7.96 -18.88 5.18
N TYR A 385 -7.54 -17.90 4.35
CA TYR A 385 -6.13 -17.46 4.27
C TYR A 385 -5.61 -16.89 5.58
N ASN A 386 -6.51 -16.33 6.39
CA ASN A 386 -6.21 -15.70 7.67
C ASN A 386 -6.68 -16.56 8.86
N GLY A 387 -6.85 -17.87 8.63
CA GLY A 387 -7.07 -18.86 9.69
C GLY A 387 -8.48 -18.90 10.25
N PHE A 388 -9.47 -18.33 9.56
CA PHE A 388 -10.88 -18.51 9.93
C PHE A 388 -11.41 -19.84 9.42
N VAL A 389 -12.09 -20.57 10.29
CA VAL A 389 -12.93 -21.70 9.88
C VAL A 389 -14.17 -21.12 9.21
N THR A 390 -14.38 -21.40 7.92
CA THR A 390 -15.39 -20.70 7.12
C THR A 390 -16.33 -21.68 6.44
N CYS A 391 -17.62 -21.55 6.69
CA CYS A 391 -18.67 -22.25 5.94
C CYS A 391 -19.15 -21.38 4.77
N LEU A 392 -19.00 -21.86 3.54
CA LEU A 392 -19.62 -21.28 2.35
C LEU A 392 -20.94 -22.00 2.09
N ASN A 393 -22.04 -21.25 2.14
CA ASN A 393 -23.38 -21.77 1.97
C ASN A 393 -24.03 -21.20 0.69
N ASP A 394 -24.66 -22.05 -0.11
CA ASP A 394 -25.45 -21.64 -1.28
C ASP A 394 -26.55 -22.68 -1.55
N VAL A 395 -27.61 -22.27 -2.22
CA VAL A 395 -28.68 -23.18 -2.66
C VAL A 395 -28.24 -24.04 -3.86
N ASP A 396 -27.30 -23.55 -4.67
CA ASP A 396 -26.75 -24.25 -5.83
C ASP A 396 -25.45 -25.00 -5.48
N LYS A 397 -25.52 -26.34 -5.47
CA LYS A 397 -24.36 -27.22 -5.28
C LYS A 397 -23.26 -26.98 -6.31
N GLU A 398 -23.63 -26.71 -7.55
CA GLU A 398 -22.65 -26.45 -8.61
C GLU A 398 -21.96 -25.10 -8.39
N ALA A 399 -22.65 -24.10 -7.82
CA ALA A 399 -22.01 -22.83 -7.42
C ALA A 399 -20.95 -23.04 -6.35
N LEU A 400 -21.23 -23.86 -5.34
CA LEU A 400 -20.28 -24.21 -4.29
C LEU A 400 -19.03 -24.89 -4.85
N LEU A 401 -19.19 -25.91 -5.71
CA LEU A 401 -18.07 -26.63 -6.32
C LEU A 401 -17.25 -25.73 -7.25
N ARG A 402 -17.90 -24.83 -8.00
CA ARG A 402 -17.20 -23.80 -8.81
C ARG A 402 -16.39 -22.86 -7.91
N GLY A 403 -16.96 -22.44 -6.78
CA GLY A 403 -16.32 -21.58 -5.79
C GLY A 403 -15.08 -22.21 -5.20
N GLU A 404 -15.20 -23.42 -4.66
CA GLU A 404 -14.09 -24.19 -4.10
C GLU A 404 -12.95 -24.38 -5.11
N ARG A 405 -13.28 -24.76 -6.36
CA ARG A 405 -12.29 -24.93 -7.43
C ARG A 405 -11.55 -23.63 -7.72
N SER A 406 -12.24 -22.49 -7.74
CA SER A 406 -11.62 -21.18 -7.93
C SER A 406 -10.64 -20.85 -6.79
N ILE A 407 -11.05 -21.09 -5.54
CA ILE A 407 -10.22 -20.89 -4.34
C ILE A 407 -8.96 -21.77 -4.38
N ALA A 408 -9.13 -23.05 -4.72
CA ALA A 408 -8.02 -24.00 -4.85
C ALA A 408 -7.03 -23.58 -5.94
N GLN A 409 -7.52 -23.15 -7.12
CA GLN A 409 -6.68 -22.65 -8.21
C GLN A 409 -5.90 -21.39 -7.82
N HIS A 410 -6.48 -20.50 -7.00
CA HIS A 410 -5.76 -19.35 -6.46
C HIS A 410 -4.65 -19.75 -5.50
N LEU A 411 -4.89 -20.74 -4.63
CA LEU A 411 -3.85 -21.30 -3.76
C LEU A 411 -2.75 -21.99 -4.57
N ASP A 412 -3.08 -22.72 -5.63
CA ASP A 412 -2.09 -23.33 -6.52
C ASP A 412 -1.16 -22.31 -7.17
N LYS A 413 -1.70 -21.15 -7.58
CA LYS A 413 -0.87 -20.05 -8.08
C LYS A 413 0.09 -19.52 -7.00
N LYS A 414 -0.34 -19.46 -5.74
CA LYS A 414 0.52 -19.07 -4.61
C LYS A 414 1.60 -20.10 -4.30
N VAL A 415 1.30 -21.40 -4.40
CA VAL A 415 2.29 -22.49 -4.28
C VAL A 415 3.31 -22.42 -5.41
N LYS A 416 2.86 -22.27 -6.67
CA LYS A 416 3.75 -22.11 -7.84
C LYS A 416 4.68 -20.90 -7.73
N ARG A 417 4.22 -19.83 -7.09
CA ARG A 417 5.01 -18.62 -6.79
C ARG A 417 5.89 -18.76 -5.54
N GLN A 418 5.91 -19.92 -4.89
CA GLN A 418 6.64 -20.20 -3.65
C GLN A 418 6.29 -19.24 -2.50
N SER A 419 5.08 -18.69 -2.51
CA SER A 419 4.59 -17.81 -1.44
C SER A 419 3.98 -18.57 -0.26
N ILE A 420 3.54 -19.81 -0.49
CA ILE A 420 3.05 -20.76 0.51
C ILE A 420 3.52 -22.17 0.14
N THR A 421 3.56 -23.08 1.10
CA THR A 421 3.84 -24.51 0.86
C THR A 421 2.58 -25.28 0.47
N ILE A 422 2.74 -26.53 0.00
CA ILE A 422 1.62 -27.43 -0.30
C ILE A 422 0.84 -27.72 1.00
N LEU A 423 1.54 -28.03 2.09
CA LEU A 423 0.91 -28.28 3.40
C LEU A 423 0.11 -27.06 3.89
N GLU A 424 0.61 -25.85 3.68
CA GLU A 424 -0.12 -24.63 4.04
C GLU A 424 -1.38 -24.44 3.21
N LYS A 425 -1.33 -24.75 1.91
CA LYS A 425 -2.52 -24.77 1.05
C LYS A 425 -3.55 -25.77 1.60
N ASP A 426 -3.13 -27.00 1.90
CA ASP A 426 -4.05 -28.06 2.33
C ASP A 426 -4.69 -27.72 3.68
N ASN A 427 -3.91 -27.16 4.62
CA ASN A 427 -4.42 -26.63 5.88
C ASN A 427 -5.42 -25.48 5.71
N MET A 428 -5.20 -24.58 4.73
CA MET A 428 -6.15 -23.52 4.43
C MET A 428 -7.46 -24.07 3.85
N LEU A 429 -7.38 -25.04 2.92
CA LEU A 429 -8.57 -25.67 2.33
C LEU A 429 -9.36 -26.49 3.34
N ALA A 430 -8.70 -27.13 4.30
CA ALA A 430 -9.37 -27.85 5.40
C ALA A 430 -10.23 -26.93 6.29
N ASN A 431 -10.01 -25.62 6.26
CA ASN A 431 -10.84 -24.64 6.96
C ASN A 431 -12.07 -24.19 6.16
N LEU A 432 -12.25 -24.66 4.91
CA LEU A 432 -13.40 -24.34 4.07
C LEU A 432 -14.42 -25.49 4.11
N PHE A 433 -15.63 -25.18 4.56
CA PHE A 433 -16.76 -26.11 4.56
C PHE A 433 -17.79 -25.66 3.55
N LEU A 434 -18.31 -26.58 2.74
CA LEU A 434 -19.38 -26.30 1.79
C LEU A 434 -20.68 -26.89 2.31
N SER A 435 -21.79 -26.16 2.23
CA SER A 435 -23.10 -26.68 2.62
C SER A 435 -24.23 -26.03 1.85
N VAL A 436 -25.34 -26.76 1.69
CA VAL A 436 -26.61 -26.21 1.20
C VAL A 436 -27.62 -25.99 2.34
N ASP A 437 -27.31 -26.47 3.54
CA ASP A 437 -28.22 -26.48 4.69
C ASP A 437 -27.83 -25.41 5.71
N TYR A 438 -28.81 -24.64 6.22
CA TYR A 438 -28.55 -23.64 7.26
C TYR A 438 -28.17 -24.25 8.63
N GLU A 439 -28.36 -25.55 8.85
CA GLU A 439 -27.84 -26.22 10.06
C GLU A 439 -26.31 -26.13 10.18
N SER A 440 -25.61 -25.99 9.05
CA SER A 440 -24.16 -25.84 9.02
C SER A 440 -23.65 -24.51 9.59
N ILE A 441 -24.50 -23.46 9.62
CA ILE A 441 -24.11 -22.10 10.04
C ILE A 441 -24.39 -21.83 11.52
N LYS A 442 -25.00 -22.77 12.25
CA LYS A 442 -25.41 -22.60 13.66
C LYS A 442 -24.27 -22.17 14.60
N ASN A 443 -23.05 -22.60 14.30
CA ASN A 443 -21.87 -22.35 15.13
C ASN A 443 -21.03 -21.15 14.68
N ALA A 444 -21.46 -20.40 13.65
CA ALA A 444 -20.77 -19.20 13.20
C ALA A 444 -20.75 -18.13 14.31
N ASP A 445 -19.60 -17.50 14.50
CA ASP A 445 -19.48 -16.31 15.36
C ASP A 445 -19.89 -15.04 14.62
N LEU A 446 -19.63 -15.00 13.31
CA LEU A 446 -20.08 -13.93 12.41
C LEU A 446 -20.48 -14.51 11.05
N LEU A 447 -21.63 -14.08 10.53
CA LEU A 447 -22.15 -14.45 9.22
C LEU A 447 -22.10 -13.27 8.26
N ILE A 448 -21.74 -13.49 7.00
CA ILE A 448 -21.69 -12.49 5.93
C ILE A 448 -22.60 -12.91 4.78
N GLU A 449 -23.66 -12.15 4.55
CA GLU A 449 -24.57 -12.32 3.42
C GLU A 449 -24.00 -11.65 2.16
N ALA A 450 -23.88 -12.41 1.06
CA ALA A 450 -23.30 -11.97 -0.21
C ALA A 450 -24.12 -12.46 -1.41
N VAL A 451 -25.46 -12.32 -1.32
CA VAL A 451 -26.42 -12.61 -2.40
C VAL A 451 -26.74 -11.36 -3.22
N PHE A 452 -27.57 -11.55 -4.26
CA PHE A 452 -27.99 -10.50 -5.19
C PHE A 452 -28.55 -9.25 -4.49
N GLU A 453 -28.39 -8.11 -5.16
CA GLU A 453 -28.75 -6.78 -4.68
C GLU A 453 -30.26 -6.52 -4.78
N ASP A 454 -31.04 -7.33 -4.05
CA ASP A 454 -32.51 -7.22 -3.93
C ASP A 454 -32.93 -7.17 -2.45
N VAL A 455 -33.71 -6.15 -2.10
CA VAL A 455 -34.12 -5.90 -0.70
C VAL A 455 -34.99 -7.04 -0.17
N GLN A 456 -35.94 -7.53 -0.96
CA GLN A 456 -36.90 -8.54 -0.52
C GLN A 456 -36.21 -9.88 -0.28
N LEU A 457 -35.28 -10.26 -1.16
CA LEU A 457 -34.45 -11.44 -1.04
C LEU A 457 -33.55 -11.36 0.19
N LYS A 458 -32.84 -10.25 0.40
CA LYS A 458 -31.97 -10.07 1.57
C LYS A 458 -32.76 -10.12 2.88
N GLN A 459 -33.92 -9.48 2.93
CA GLN A 459 -34.83 -9.55 4.09
C GLN A 459 -35.39 -10.96 4.31
N LYS A 460 -35.69 -11.72 3.24
CA LYS A 460 -36.13 -13.12 3.34
C LYS A 460 -35.02 -13.98 3.95
N ILE A 461 -33.80 -13.90 3.41
CA ILE A 461 -32.65 -14.65 3.90
C ILE A 461 -32.36 -14.30 5.36
N LEU A 462 -32.38 -13.00 5.72
CA LEU A 462 -32.17 -12.56 7.10
C LEU A 462 -33.15 -13.22 8.09
N ARG A 463 -34.44 -13.29 7.73
CA ARG A 463 -35.47 -13.95 8.55
C ARG A 463 -35.25 -15.45 8.70
N GLU A 464 -34.71 -16.10 7.69
CA GLU A 464 -34.41 -17.53 7.71
C GLU A 464 -33.17 -17.80 8.57
N ILE A 465 -32.04 -17.15 8.29
CA ILE A 465 -30.76 -17.40 8.99
C ILE A 465 -30.83 -17.07 10.49
N GLU A 466 -31.60 -16.06 10.90
CA GLU A 466 -31.74 -15.68 12.31
C GLU A 466 -32.29 -16.81 13.20
N GLN A 467 -33.03 -17.76 12.60
CA GLN A 467 -33.60 -18.91 13.29
C GLN A 467 -32.57 -20.01 13.57
N TYR A 468 -31.50 -20.07 12.78
CA TYR A 468 -30.47 -21.11 12.87
C TYR A 468 -29.23 -20.65 13.64
N VAL A 469 -28.87 -19.36 13.55
CA VAL A 469 -27.69 -18.83 14.23
C VAL A 469 -27.95 -18.54 15.71
N ARG A 470 -26.88 -18.58 16.51
CA ARG A 470 -26.95 -18.24 17.94
C ARG A 470 -27.42 -16.78 18.17
N PRO A 471 -28.02 -16.48 19.34
CA PRO A 471 -28.43 -15.13 19.68
C PRO A 471 -27.33 -14.08 19.71
N ASP A 472 -26.08 -14.48 19.92
CA ASP A 472 -24.90 -13.62 19.95
C ASP A 472 -24.18 -13.51 18.59
N CYS A 473 -24.66 -14.21 17.55
CA CYS A 473 -24.05 -14.18 16.23
C CYS A 473 -24.25 -12.82 15.56
N VAL A 474 -23.15 -12.24 15.09
CA VAL A 474 -23.17 -11.00 14.29
C VAL A 474 -23.53 -11.35 12.86
N ILE A 475 -24.51 -10.65 12.28
CA ILE A 475 -24.93 -10.83 10.89
C ILE A 475 -24.55 -9.58 10.10
N ALA A 476 -23.71 -9.76 9.09
CA ALA A 476 -23.27 -8.73 8.19
C ALA A 476 -23.89 -8.89 6.81
N SER A 477 -24.28 -7.79 6.15
CA SER A 477 -24.63 -7.79 4.73
C SER A 477 -23.51 -7.14 3.89
N ASN A 478 -23.07 -7.83 2.83
CA ASN A 478 -22.20 -7.32 1.78
C ASN A 478 -23.06 -6.75 0.63
N THR A 479 -23.77 -5.67 0.92
CA THR A 479 -24.52 -4.86 -0.05
C THR A 479 -23.71 -3.61 -0.41
N SER A 480 -23.96 -3.02 -1.58
CA SER A 480 -23.20 -1.87 -2.08
C SER A 480 -24.00 -0.58 -2.06
N ALA A 481 -25.34 -0.66 -2.13
CA ALA A 481 -26.21 0.52 -2.15
C ALA A 481 -27.38 0.47 -1.17
N ILE A 482 -27.88 -0.72 -0.84
CA ILE A 482 -29.07 -0.88 0.00
C ILE A 482 -28.74 -0.50 1.45
N SER A 483 -29.53 0.40 2.03
CA SER A 483 -29.42 0.75 3.46
C SER A 483 -29.49 -0.49 4.35
N ILE A 484 -28.55 -0.58 5.29
CA ILE A 484 -28.51 -1.66 6.29
C ILE A 484 -29.70 -1.57 7.23
N SER A 485 -30.16 -0.36 7.56
CA SER A 485 -31.38 -0.15 8.34
C SER A 485 -32.58 -0.78 7.65
N LYS A 486 -32.67 -0.66 6.31
CA LYS A 486 -33.75 -1.27 5.52
C LYS A 486 -33.71 -2.80 5.58
N ILE A 487 -32.51 -3.38 5.47
CA ILE A 487 -32.33 -4.84 5.59
C ILE A 487 -32.70 -5.30 7.01
N ALA A 488 -32.28 -4.56 8.03
CA ALA A 488 -32.48 -4.89 9.44
C ALA A 488 -33.93 -4.71 9.95
N GLU A 489 -34.84 -4.11 9.18
CA GLU A 489 -36.25 -3.92 9.58
C GLU A 489 -36.96 -5.24 9.98
N VAL A 490 -36.59 -6.35 9.35
CA VAL A 490 -37.19 -7.67 9.58
C VAL A 490 -36.46 -8.50 10.63
N SER A 491 -35.35 -7.99 11.18
CA SER A 491 -34.53 -8.67 12.18
C SER A 491 -35.18 -8.62 13.56
N LYS A 492 -35.12 -9.73 14.28
CA LYS A 492 -35.50 -9.80 15.70
C LYS A 492 -34.43 -9.20 16.62
N ARG A 493 -33.19 -9.07 16.13
CA ARG A 493 -32.00 -8.62 16.87
C ARG A 493 -31.21 -7.61 16.03
N PRO A 494 -31.81 -6.45 15.68
CA PRO A 494 -31.17 -5.45 14.81
C PRO A 494 -29.82 -4.93 15.38
N GLU A 495 -29.60 -5.06 16.68
CA GLU A 495 -28.35 -4.75 17.37
C GLU A 495 -27.15 -5.61 16.96
N ASN A 496 -27.40 -6.78 16.38
CA ASN A 496 -26.37 -7.68 15.86
C ASN A 496 -26.18 -7.55 14.33
N ILE A 497 -26.93 -6.65 13.69
CA ILE A 497 -26.86 -6.44 12.25
C ILE A 497 -25.88 -5.32 11.92
N VAL A 498 -24.97 -5.59 10.98
CA VAL A 498 -23.97 -4.65 10.48
C VAL A 498 -23.92 -4.71 8.95
N GLY A 499 -23.36 -3.69 8.31
CA GLY A 499 -22.88 -3.83 6.93
C GLY A 499 -21.39 -4.19 6.91
N MET A 500 -20.99 -5.07 5.99
CA MET A 500 -19.58 -5.33 5.67
C MET A 500 -19.44 -5.30 4.15
N HIS A 501 -19.27 -4.11 3.61
CA HIS A 501 -19.17 -3.86 2.17
C HIS A 501 -17.72 -4.08 1.70
N TYR A 502 -17.49 -5.23 1.07
CA TYR A 502 -16.23 -5.61 0.44
C TYR A 502 -16.18 -5.09 -1.00
N PHE A 503 -14.96 -4.83 -1.48
CA PHE A 503 -14.70 -4.37 -2.84
C PHE A 503 -14.19 -5.52 -3.71
N SER A 504 -14.70 -5.62 -4.94
CA SER A 504 -14.30 -6.64 -5.91
C SER A 504 -13.03 -6.23 -6.69
N PRO A 505 -12.09 -7.15 -6.96
CA PRO A 505 -11.98 -8.51 -6.42
C PRO A 505 -11.52 -8.53 -4.96
N VAL A 506 -12.19 -9.35 -4.13
CA VAL A 506 -12.00 -9.34 -2.66
C VAL A 506 -10.58 -9.75 -2.24
N ASP A 507 -9.88 -10.59 -2.99
CA ASP A 507 -8.51 -11.01 -2.66
C ASP A 507 -7.45 -9.92 -2.92
N LYS A 508 -7.79 -8.92 -3.74
CA LYS A 508 -6.87 -7.86 -4.17
C LYS A 508 -7.18 -6.51 -3.54
N MET A 509 -8.46 -6.17 -3.42
CA MET A 509 -8.88 -4.89 -2.87
C MET A 509 -8.59 -4.82 -1.38
N GLN A 510 -8.08 -3.68 -0.92
CA GLN A 510 -7.61 -3.54 0.47
C GLN A 510 -8.69 -3.00 1.39
N LEU A 511 -9.67 -2.25 0.89
CA LEU A 511 -10.70 -1.62 1.69
C LEU A 511 -11.80 -2.60 2.11
N LEU A 512 -12.33 -2.39 3.31
CA LEU A 512 -13.60 -2.87 3.80
C LEU A 512 -14.34 -1.69 4.43
N GLU A 513 -15.58 -1.45 4.01
CA GLU A 513 -16.46 -0.46 4.63
C GLU A 513 -17.40 -1.19 5.60
N VAL A 514 -17.30 -0.86 6.89
CA VAL A 514 -18.19 -1.38 7.94
C VAL A 514 -19.26 -0.34 8.21
N ILE A 515 -20.52 -0.72 8.01
CA ILE A 515 -21.67 0.17 8.11
C ILE A 515 -22.40 -0.08 9.43
N THR A 516 -22.64 0.99 10.19
CA THR A 516 -23.40 0.95 11.45
C THR A 516 -24.72 1.70 11.32
N THR A 517 -25.80 1.08 11.79
CA THR A 517 -27.11 1.74 11.96
C THR A 517 -27.20 2.36 13.35
N SER A 518 -28.27 3.11 13.62
CA SER A 518 -28.56 3.61 14.97
C SER A 518 -28.84 2.49 15.99
N LYS A 519 -29.22 1.29 15.53
CA LYS A 519 -29.50 0.12 16.38
C LYS A 519 -28.29 -0.79 16.56
N THR A 520 -27.33 -0.76 15.63
CA THR A 520 -26.15 -1.62 15.66
C THR A 520 -25.36 -1.44 16.96
N SER A 521 -25.12 -2.54 17.67
CA SER A 521 -24.35 -2.50 18.90
C SER A 521 -22.86 -2.25 18.65
N LYS A 522 -22.19 -1.61 19.61
CA LYS A 522 -20.73 -1.41 19.55
C LYS A 522 -19.97 -2.75 19.54
N GLU A 523 -20.53 -3.80 20.16
CA GLU A 523 -19.92 -5.12 20.19
C GLU A 523 -19.99 -5.79 18.81
N ALA A 524 -21.12 -5.71 18.11
CA ALA A 524 -21.25 -6.19 16.73
C ALA A 524 -20.34 -5.43 15.75
N ALA A 525 -20.31 -4.09 15.84
CA ALA A 525 -19.42 -3.27 15.03
C ALA A 525 -17.94 -3.60 15.29
N SER A 526 -17.55 -3.77 16.56
CA SER A 526 -16.19 -4.16 16.95
C SER A 526 -15.80 -5.53 16.40
N ALA A 527 -16.69 -6.52 16.46
CA ALA A 527 -16.46 -7.86 15.92
C ALA A 527 -16.25 -7.81 14.39
N ALA A 528 -17.08 -7.06 13.67
CA ALA A 528 -16.96 -6.89 12.22
C ALA A 528 -15.65 -6.20 11.82
N VAL A 529 -15.26 -5.15 12.54
CA VAL A 529 -13.97 -4.47 12.34
C VAL A 529 -12.81 -5.44 12.60
N ASN A 530 -12.84 -6.21 13.69
CA ASN A 530 -11.79 -7.19 13.99
C ASN A 530 -11.67 -8.28 12.92
N VAL A 531 -12.79 -8.77 12.38
CA VAL A 531 -12.78 -9.73 11.26
C VAL A 531 -12.12 -9.11 10.04
N GLY A 532 -12.51 -7.90 9.64
CA GLY A 532 -11.89 -7.19 8.53
C GLY A 532 -10.38 -6.96 8.70
N LEU A 533 -9.96 -6.51 9.89
CA LEU A 533 -8.55 -6.30 10.21
C LEU A 533 -7.75 -7.61 10.15
N ARG A 534 -8.29 -8.71 10.69
CA ARG A 534 -7.67 -10.04 10.64
C ARG A 534 -7.61 -10.61 9.23
N GLN A 535 -8.57 -10.30 8.38
CA GLN A 535 -8.53 -10.62 6.95
C GLN A 535 -7.48 -9.79 6.18
N GLY A 536 -6.80 -8.84 6.84
CA GLY A 536 -5.79 -7.98 6.24
C GLY A 536 -6.37 -6.76 5.49
N LYS A 537 -7.61 -6.38 5.78
CA LYS A 537 -8.28 -5.21 5.19
C LYS A 537 -7.93 -3.92 5.95
N LEU A 538 -7.99 -2.81 5.23
CA LEU A 538 -8.13 -1.48 5.81
C LEU A 538 -9.62 -1.25 6.06
N VAL A 539 -9.99 -1.02 7.31
CA VAL A 539 -11.40 -0.89 7.68
C VAL A 539 -11.74 0.57 7.93
N ILE A 540 -12.77 1.06 7.24
CA ILE A 540 -13.42 2.34 7.57
C ILE A 540 -14.79 2.05 8.17
N VAL A 541 -15.18 2.82 9.16
CA VAL A 541 -16.51 2.74 9.77
C VAL A 541 -17.33 3.94 9.30
N VAL A 542 -18.52 3.66 8.79
CA VAL A 542 -19.44 4.66 8.25
C VAL A 542 -20.84 4.44 8.82
N ASN A 543 -21.61 5.51 8.93
CA ASN A 543 -23.01 5.43 9.30
C ASN A 543 -23.85 5.04 8.09
N ASP A 544 -24.95 4.33 8.36
CA ASP A 544 -25.89 3.91 7.33
C ASP A 544 -26.52 5.10 6.60
N SER A 545 -26.44 5.07 5.28
CA SER A 545 -26.97 6.07 4.35
C SER A 545 -27.16 5.37 3.00
N PRO A 546 -28.12 5.77 2.15
CA PRO A 546 -28.20 5.26 0.78
C PRO A 546 -26.85 5.41 0.06
N GLY A 547 -26.28 4.29 -0.41
CA GLY A 547 -24.95 4.26 -1.06
C GLY A 547 -23.75 4.44 -0.12
N PHE A 548 -23.96 4.46 1.20
CA PHE A 548 -22.92 4.62 2.23
C PHE A 548 -22.00 5.82 1.95
N TYR A 549 -20.69 5.66 2.16
CA TYR A 549 -19.71 6.65 1.73
C TYR A 549 -19.26 6.38 0.29
N THR A 550 -18.79 5.16 0.00
CA THR A 550 -18.04 4.93 -1.24
C THR A 550 -18.94 4.94 -2.48
N THR A 551 -20.06 4.24 -2.46
CA THR A 551 -20.92 4.12 -3.65
C THR A 551 -21.57 5.47 -3.97
N ARG A 552 -22.01 6.17 -2.94
CA ARG A 552 -22.56 7.53 -3.01
C ARG A 552 -21.63 8.51 -3.71
N VAL A 553 -20.37 8.58 -3.25
CA VAL A 553 -19.36 9.48 -3.81
C VAL A 553 -18.99 9.10 -5.25
N LEU A 554 -18.88 7.79 -5.54
CA LEU A 554 -18.57 7.32 -6.88
C LEU A 554 -19.69 7.66 -7.88
N THR A 555 -20.95 7.47 -7.49
CA THR A 555 -22.09 7.74 -8.38
C THR A 555 -22.18 9.20 -8.79
N ALA A 556 -21.92 10.16 -7.90
CA ALA A 556 -21.90 11.58 -8.24
C ALA A 556 -20.94 11.89 -9.41
N MET A 557 -19.76 11.25 -9.42
CA MET A 557 -18.77 11.40 -10.48
C MET A 557 -19.16 10.65 -11.77
N LEU A 558 -19.73 9.44 -11.65
CA LEU A 558 -20.14 8.64 -12.81
C LEU A 558 -21.35 9.25 -13.54
N SER A 559 -22.25 9.94 -12.83
CA SER A 559 -23.32 10.71 -13.46
C SER A 559 -22.78 11.77 -14.43
N GLU A 560 -21.65 12.40 -14.08
CA GLU A 560 -20.98 13.36 -14.96
C GLU A 560 -20.26 12.69 -16.14
N THR A 561 -19.72 11.49 -15.92
CA THR A 561 -19.12 10.67 -16.97
C THR A 561 -20.14 10.39 -18.09
N ILE A 562 -21.38 10.04 -17.72
CA ILE A 562 -22.47 9.80 -18.68
C ILE A 562 -22.80 11.09 -19.44
N ARG A 563 -22.84 12.25 -18.76
CA ARG A 563 -23.07 13.55 -19.41
C ARG A 563 -22.00 13.84 -20.46
N LEU A 564 -20.72 13.68 -20.13
CA LEU A 564 -19.62 13.92 -21.06
C LEU A 564 -19.69 13.02 -22.30
N LEU A 565 -20.11 11.76 -22.15
CA LEU A 565 -20.36 10.87 -23.28
C LEU A 565 -21.50 11.40 -24.18
N GLN A 566 -22.59 11.90 -23.58
CA GLN A 566 -23.69 12.52 -24.33
C GLN A 566 -23.33 13.87 -24.96
N GLU A 567 -22.33 14.57 -24.42
CA GLU A 567 -21.76 15.79 -25.01
C GLU A 567 -20.81 15.49 -26.19
N GLY A 568 -20.61 14.21 -26.53
CA GLY A 568 -19.85 13.77 -27.70
C GLY A 568 -18.39 13.42 -27.40
N VAL A 569 -17.96 13.40 -26.14
CA VAL A 569 -16.62 12.93 -25.77
C VAL A 569 -16.55 11.42 -25.99
N SER A 570 -15.54 10.94 -26.71
CA SER A 570 -15.43 9.50 -26.99
C SER A 570 -15.07 8.70 -25.73
N PRO A 571 -15.49 7.42 -25.59
CA PRO A 571 -15.11 6.56 -24.47
C PRO A 571 -13.59 6.46 -24.23
N LYS A 572 -12.82 6.47 -25.31
CA LYS A 572 -11.36 6.40 -25.25
C LYS A 572 -10.77 7.70 -24.70
N GLU A 573 -11.20 8.83 -25.25
CA GLU A 573 -10.77 10.16 -24.79
C GLU A 573 -11.13 10.37 -23.31
N LEU A 574 -12.33 9.99 -22.89
CA LEU A 574 -12.73 10.12 -21.49
C LEU A 574 -11.88 9.24 -20.57
N ASN A 575 -11.60 8.00 -20.96
CA ASN A 575 -10.67 7.15 -20.21
C ASN A 575 -9.26 7.76 -20.13
N ASP A 576 -8.76 8.36 -21.22
CA ASP A 576 -7.47 9.03 -21.27
C ASP A 576 -7.45 10.28 -20.37
N LEU A 577 -8.54 11.04 -20.31
CA LEU A 577 -8.72 12.17 -19.37
C LEU A 577 -8.68 11.70 -17.91
N CYS A 578 -9.43 10.65 -17.56
CA CYS A 578 -9.45 10.10 -16.19
C CYS A 578 -8.06 9.62 -15.76
N THR A 579 -7.43 8.82 -16.62
CA THR A 579 -6.14 8.22 -16.32
C THR A 579 -4.98 9.22 -16.44
N GLY A 580 -5.14 10.30 -17.22
CA GLY A 580 -4.25 11.45 -17.27
C GLY A 580 -4.43 12.42 -16.09
N PHE A 581 -5.56 12.37 -15.37
CA PHE A 581 -5.70 13.03 -14.08
C PHE A 581 -5.05 12.21 -12.94
N GLY A 582 -4.83 10.91 -13.16
CA GLY A 582 -4.15 10.01 -12.23
C GLY A 582 -5.00 8.85 -11.70
N PHE A 583 -6.25 8.69 -12.15
CA PHE A 583 -7.05 7.53 -11.77
C PHE A 583 -6.46 6.24 -12.36
N PRO A 584 -6.53 5.10 -11.64
CA PRO A 584 -5.93 3.85 -12.08
C PRO A 584 -6.65 3.23 -13.30
N VAL A 585 -7.95 3.51 -13.43
CA VAL A 585 -8.82 3.00 -14.49
C VAL A 585 -9.66 4.16 -15.02
N GLY A 586 -9.95 4.15 -16.33
CA GLY A 586 -10.86 5.12 -16.93
C GLY A 586 -12.32 4.82 -16.59
N PHE A 587 -13.14 5.84 -16.38
CA PHE A 587 -14.47 5.64 -15.80
C PHE A 587 -15.47 4.92 -16.71
N VAL A 588 -15.32 5.02 -18.04
CA VAL A 588 -16.14 4.24 -18.95
C VAL A 588 -15.80 2.76 -18.85
N THR A 589 -14.51 2.44 -18.76
CA THR A 589 -14.05 1.09 -18.46
C THR A 589 -14.54 0.61 -17.09
N LEU A 590 -14.54 1.48 -16.07
CA LEU A 590 -15.04 1.12 -14.75
C LEU A 590 -16.53 0.74 -14.79
N ILE A 591 -17.36 1.50 -15.50
CA ILE A 591 -18.79 1.18 -15.70
C ILE A 591 -18.94 -0.18 -16.37
N ASP A 592 -18.18 -0.45 -17.44
CA ASP A 592 -18.22 -1.74 -18.14
C ASP A 592 -17.71 -2.91 -17.27
N GLU A 593 -16.71 -2.69 -16.41
CA GLU A 593 -16.12 -3.72 -15.54
C GLU A 593 -17.02 -4.06 -14.34
N VAL A 594 -17.72 -3.07 -13.78
CA VAL A 594 -18.76 -3.28 -12.76
C VAL A 594 -20.02 -3.89 -13.39
N GLY A 595 -20.33 -3.46 -14.61
CA GLY A 595 -21.50 -3.83 -15.38
C GLY A 595 -22.54 -2.71 -15.43
N VAL A 596 -23.05 -2.50 -16.64
CA VAL A 596 -23.97 -1.40 -16.98
C VAL A 596 -25.33 -1.54 -16.28
N ASP A 597 -25.79 -2.77 -16.09
CA ASP A 597 -26.99 -3.12 -15.32
C ASP A 597 -26.90 -2.69 -13.84
N VAL A 598 -25.76 -2.97 -13.21
CA VAL A 598 -25.50 -2.60 -11.81
C VAL A 598 -25.38 -1.07 -11.70
N ALA A 599 -24.66 -0.44 -12.63
CA ALA A 599 -24.54 1.01 -12.68
C ALA A 599 -25.92 1.68 -12.84
N LEU A 600 -26.78 1.16 -13.71
CA LEU A 600 -28.15 1.63 -13.91
C LEU A 600 -28.99 1.49 -12.63
N HIS A 601 -28.93 0.33 -11.97
CA HIS A 601 -29.68 0.09 -10.73
C HIS A 601 -29.28 1.08 -9.63
N ILE A 602 -27.98 1.27 -9.40
CA ILE A 602 -27.45 2.20 -8.40
C ILE A 602 -27.79 3.65 -8.77
N ALA A 603 -27.64 4.04 -10.04
CA ALA A 603 -27.96 5.39 -10.50
C ALA A 603 -29.44 5.74 -10.30
N LYS A 604 -30.36 4.81 -10.58
CA LYS A 604 -31.79 4.99 -10.29
C LYS A 604 -32.05 5.10 -8.78
N TYR A 605 -31.53 4.16 -8.00
CA TYR A 605 -31.74 4.14 -6.56
C TYR A 605 -31.24 5.41 -5.86
N LEU A 606 -30.01 5.85 -6.17
CA LEU A 606 -29.45 7.07 -5.57
C LEU A 606 -30.06 8.34 -6.15
N GLY A 607 -30.45 8.34 -7.43
CA GLY A 607 -31.19 9.43 -8.05
C GLY A 607 -32.55 9.66 -7.37
N GLU A 608 -33.28 8.60 -7.01
CA GLU A 608 -34.53 8.69 -6.25
C GLU A 608 -34.33 9.24 -4.83
N LYS A 609 -33.17 8.99 -4.21
CA LYS A 609 -32.88 9.41 -2.83
C LYS A 609 -32.30 10.82 -2.72
N PHE A 610 -31.46 11.23 -3.65
CA PHE A 610 -30.72 12.50 -3.59
C PHE A 610 -31.14 13.51 -4.66
N GLY A 611 -31.98 13.13 -5.63
CA GLY A 611 -32.55 14.02 -6.63
C GLY A 611 -31.49 14.67 -7.54
N GLN A 612 -31.66 15.96 -7.80
CA GLN A 612 -30.86 16.72 -8.78
C GLN A 612 -29.36 16.74 -8.45
N ARG A 613 -28.98 16.66 -7.17
CA ARG A 613 -27.57 16.58 -6.76
C ARG A 613 -26.82 15.38 -7.37
N MET A 614 -27.52 14.27 -7.61
CA MET A 614 -26.97 13.08 -8.26
C MET A 614 -27.23 13.04 -9.78
N ALA A 615 -27.92 14.05 -10.33
CA ALA A 615 -28.21 14.14 -11.75
C ALA A 615 -26.94 14.38 -12.58
N GLY A 616 -27.02 14.23 -13.90
CA GLY A 616 -25.87 14.38 -14.77
C GLY A 616 -26.28 14.08 -16.20
N GLY A 617 -25.82 12.96 -16.73
CA GLY A 617 -26.33 12.39 -17.96
C GLY A 617 -27.79 11.92 -17.81
N ASP A 618 -28.47 11.76 -18.95
CA ASP A 618 -29.74 11.04 -18.99
C ASP A 618 -29.47 9.54 -18.80
N ILE A 619 -30.01 8.98 -17.71
CA ILE A 619 -29.82 7.58 -17.31
C ILE A 619 -30.51 6.62 -18.32
N SER A 620 -31.44 7.11 -19.15
CA SER A 620 -32.10 6.30 -20.18
C SER A 620 -31.12 5.64 -21.15
N VAL A 621 -29.93 6.23 -21.37
CA VAL A 621 -28.88 5.64 -22.20
C VAL A 621 -28.36 4.32 -21.62
N LEU A 622 -28.21 4.24 -20.29
CA LEU A 622 -27.81 3.01 -19.62
C LEU A 622 -28.92 1.96 -19.71
N GLN A 623 -30.18 2.37 -19.60
CA GLN A 623 -31.32 1.47 -19.83
C GLN A 623 -31.29 0.90 -21.24
N LYS A 624 -31.12 1.73 -22.26
CA LYS A 624 -31.02 1.27 -23.66
C LYS A 624 -29.83 0.36 -23.90
N MET A 625 -28.70 0.61 -23.25
CA MET A 625 -27.55 -0.30 -23.28
C MET A 625 -27.90 -1.66 -22.69
N VAL A 626 -28.57 -1.71 -21.54
CA VAL A 626 -29.05 -2.95 -20.92
C VAL A 626 -30.04 -3.69 -21.83
N ASP A 627 -31.00 -2.98 -22.41
CA ASP A 627 -32.01 -3.55 -23.32
C ASP A 627 -31.37 -4.14 -24.59
N ASN A 628 -30.23 -3.58 -25.04
CA ASN A 628 -29.43 -4.10 -26.15
C ASN A 628 -28.39 -5.15 -25.72
N ASN A 629 -28.42 -5.62 -24.47
CA ASN A 629 -27.47 -6.58 -23.89
C ASN A 629 -26.00 -6.09 -23.90
N PHE A 630 -25.78 -4.76 -23.85
CA PHE A 630 -24.47 -4.14 -23.66
C PHE A 630 -24.15 -4.02 -22.17
N LEU A 631 -24.08 -5.17 -21.50
CA LEU A 631 -23.92 -5.24 -20.06
C LEU A 631 -22.47 -5.01 -19.59
N GLY A 632 -21.48 -5.32 -20.42
CA GLY A 632 -20.06 -5.31 -20.06
C GLY A 632 -19.69 -6.37 -19.02
N GLU A 633 -18.63 -7.15 -19.25
CA GLU A 633 -17.85 -7.83 -18.20
C GLU A 633 -16.61 -8.52 -18.82
N LEU A 634 -15.44 -8.29 -18.23
CA LEU A 634 -14.21 -9.06 -18.44
C LEU A 634 -14.14 -10.19 -17.41
N ASP A 635 -13.69 -11.39 -17.80
CA ASP A 635 -13.61 -12.58 -16.95
C ASP A 635 -14.94 -13.33 -16.66
N GLY A 636 -15.97 -13.11 -17.49
CA GLY A 636 -16.77 -14.22 -18.02
C GLY A 636 -18.18 -14.50 -17.48
N ARG A 637 -19.05 -13.51 -17.17
CA ARG A 637 -20.47 -13.82 -16.86
C ARG A 637 -21.59 -12.90 -17.40
N LYS A 638 -21.31 -11.76 -18.06
CA LYS A 638 -22.36 -10.94 -18.70
C LYS A 638 -22.35 -11.10 -20.22
N SER A 639 -22.00 -10.05 -20.98
CA SER A 639 -22.10 -10.06 -22.46
C SER A 639 -20.76 -9.93 -23.20
N GLY A 640 -19.67 -9.55 -22.51
CA GLY A 640 -18.37 -9.25 -23.13
C GLY A 640 -18.37 -7.96 -23.99
N VAL A 641 -19.46 -7.20 -23.98
CA VAL A 641 -19.61 -5.96 -24.75
C VAL A 641 -20.34 -4.92 -23.89
N GLY A 642 -19.74 -3.74 -23.73
CA GLY A 642 -20.33 -2.56 -23.10
C GLY A 642 -20.12 -1.34 -24.00
N CYS A 643 -19.56 -0.26 -23.45
CA CYS A 643 -19.00 0.83 -24.26
C CYS A 643 -17.77 0.38 -25.06
N PHE A 644 -17.06 -0.64 -24.57
CA PHE A 644 -15.99 -1.32 -25.28
C PHE A 644 -16.37 -2.77 -25.62
N GLU A 645 -15.72 -3.31 -26.65
CA GLU A 645 -15.75 -4.73 -26.98
C GLU A 645 -14.57 -5.45 -26.31
N TYR A 646 -14.89 -6.41 -25.46
CA TYR A 646 -13.92 -7.20 -24.70
C TYR A 646 -13.69 -8.55 -25.39
N SER A 647 -12.90 -8.53 -26.46
CA SER A 647 -12.42 -9.75 -27.11
C SER A 647 -11.19 -10.34 -26.38
N LYS A 648 -10.73 -11.53 -26.79
CA LYS A 648 -9.45 -12.11 -26.30
C LYS A 648 -8.21 -11.25 -26.66
N SER A 649 -8.36 -10.22 -27.48
CA SER A 649 -7.29 -9.27 -27.82
C SER A 649 -7.03 -8.28 -26.69
N LYS A 650 -5.77 -7.83 -26.54
CA LYS A 650 -5.37 -6.83 -25.54
C LYS A 650 -5.85 -5.40 -25.87
N VAL A 651 -6.37 -5.17 -27.08
CA VAL A 651 -6.81 -3.84 -27.52
C VAL A 651 -8.33 -3.72 -27.33
N LYS A 652 -8.74 -2.86 -26.41
CA LYS A 652 -10.16 -2.50 -26.22
C LYS A 652 -10.61 -1.66 -27.42
N GLN A 653 -11.54 -2.18 -28.22
CA GLN A 653 -12.16 -1.44 -29.31
C GLN A 653 -13.44 -0.78 -28.81
N VAL A 654 -13.76 0.40 -29.33
CA VAL A 654 -14.99 1.12 -28.94
C VAL A 654 -16.18 0.48 -29.67
N ASN A 655 -17.25 0.18 -28.93
CA ASN A 655 -18.48 -0.36 -29.50
C ASN A 655 -19.24 0.76 -30.24
N SER A 656 -19.30 0.67 -31.57
CA SER A 656 -19.98 1.66 -32.41
C SER A 656 -21.49 1.74 -32.15
N LYS A 657 -22.13 0.64 -31.75
CA LYS A 657 -23.55 0.63 -31.40
C LYS A 657 -23.82 1.33 -30.07
N ALA A 658 -22.93 1.16 -29.09
CA ALA A 658 -23.02 1.92 -27.84
C ALA A 658 -22.86 3.42 -28.10
N LEU A 659 -21.89 3.81 -28.94
CA LEU A 659 -21.74 5.21 -29.37
C LEU A 659 -23.00 5.75 -30.05
N GLN A 660 -23.65 4.96 -30.90
CA GLN A 660 -24.90 5.36 -31.55
C GLN A 660 -25.99 5.67 -30.51
N ILE A 661 -26.13 4.85 -29.46
CA ILE A 661 -27.08 5.12 -28.35
C ILE A 661 -26.79 6.48 -27.69
N PHE A 662 -25.52 6.80 -27.42
CA PHE A 662 -25.14 8.09 -26.85
C PHE A 662 -25.44 9.26 -27.81
N ASN A 663 -25.17 9.08 -29.11
CA ASN A 663 -25.44 10.10 -30.13
C ASN A 663 -26.95 10.36 -30.31
N ASP A 664 -27.77 9.32 -30.27
CA ASP A 664 -29.24 9.43 -30.36
C ASP A 664 -29.83 10.19 -29.15
N HIS A 665 -29.08 10.28 -28.04
CA HIS A 665 -29.43 11.02 -26.82
C HIS A 665 -28.42 12.12 -26.54
N ALA A 666 -27.83 12.70 -27.59
CA ALA A 666 -26.82 13.72 -27.44
C ALA A 666 -27.39 14.92 -26.67
N LYS A 667 -26.57 15.48 -25.79
CA LYS A 667 -26.85 16.74 -25.09
C LYS A 667 -25.88 17.80 -25.61
N PRO A 668 -26.33 19.05 -25.82
CA PRO A 668 -25.41 20.10 -26.19
C PRO A 668 -24.45 20.37 -25.04
N SER A 669 -23.16 20.53 -25.35
CA SER A 669 -22.24 21.12 -24.39
C SER A 669 -22.66 22.56 -24.08
N ARG A 670 -22.52 22.97 -22.82
CA ARG A 670 -22.82 24.32 -22.34
C ARG A 670 -21.56 25.14 -22.04
N GLY A 671 -20.41 24.75 -22.63
CA GLY A 671 -19.10 25.33 -22.35
C GLY A 671 -18.34 24.57 -21.26
N CYS A 672 -17.17 25.08 -20.88
CA CYS A 672 -16.24 24.37 -19.98
C CYS A 672 -15.78 23.03 -20.57
N ASP A 673 -15.32 23.07 -21.82
CA ASP A 673 -14.98 21.89 -22.63
C ASP A 673 -13.49 21.57 -22.67
N SER A 674 -12.65 22.36 -22.00
CA SER A 674 -11.21 22.03 -21.97
C SER A 674 -10.98 20.69 -21.28
N ASP A 675 -9.90 20.00 -21.63
CA ASP A 675 -9.52 18.73 -20.98
C ASP A 675 -9.45 18.88 -19.45
N HIS A 676 -8.93 20.03 -18.98
CA HIS A 676 -8.90 20.35 -17.56
C HIS A 676 -10.30 20.50 -16.96
N ASP A 677 -11.21 21.16 -17.67
CA ASP A 677 -12.60 21.34 -17.22
C ASP A 677 -13.33 20.01 -17.13
N ARG A 678 -13.20 19.16 -18.14
CA ARG A 678 -13.83 17.84 -18.17
C ARG A 678 -13.32 16.97 -17.02
N GLN A 679 -12.02 17.00 -16.74
CA GLN A 679 -11.45 16.33 -15.57
C GLN A 679 -12.01 16.91 -14.26
N LEU A 680 -12.01 18.24 -14.12
CA LEU A 680 -12.40 18.88 -12.87
C LEU A 680 -13.91 18.79 -12.61
N ARG A 681 -14.77 18.82 -13.64
CA ARG A 681 -16.21 18.56 -13.52
C ARG A 681 -16.50 17.22 -12.85
N MET A 682 -15.77 16.17 -13.23
CA MET A 682 -15.90 14.85 -12.59
C MET A 682 -15.35 14.87 -11.15
N VAL A 683 -14.15 15.42 -10.96
CA VAL A 683 -13.44 15.39 -9.67
C VAL A 683 -14.12 16.27 -8.62
N CYS A 684 -14.62 17.45 -8.98
CA CYS A 684 -15.25 18.36 -8.04
C CYS A 684 -16.54 17.76 -7.48
N ARG A 685 -17.32 17.04 -8.29
CA ARG A 685 -18.51 16.32 -7.84
C ARG A 685 -18.17 15.19 -6.87
N PHE A 686 -17.12 14.42 -7.16
CA PHE A 686 -16.59 13.41 -6.23
C PHE A 686 -16.19 14.05 -4.88
N VAL A 687 -15.39 15.12 -4.93
CA VAL A 687 -14.85 15.78 -3.73
C VAL A 687 -15.98 16.42 -2.91
N ASN A 688 -16.90 17.13 -3.56
CA ASN A 688 -18.03 17.77 -2.90
C ASN A 688 -18.93 16.75 -2.19
N GLU A 689 -19.22 15.63 -2.86
CA GLU A 689 -20.01 14.54 -2.27
C GLU A 689 -19.29 13.91 -1.07
N ALA A 690 -17.96 13.77 -1.13
CA ALA A 690 -17.18 13.28 -0.01
C ALA A 690 -17.24 14.23 1.20
N LEU A 691 -17.16 15.54 0.97
CA LEU A 691 -17.31 16.55 2.03
C LEU A 691 -18.71 16.56 2.62
N LEU A 692 -19.75 16.39 1.80
CA LEU A 692 -21.12 16.28 2.28
C LEU A 692 -21.34 15.00 3.10
N CYS A 693 -20.71 13.88 2.77
CA CYS A 693 -20.72 12.71 3.64
C CYS A 693 -20.13 12.99 5.03
N LEU A 694 -19.18 13.93 5.15
CA LEU A 694 -18.69 14.38 6.46
C LEU A 694 -19.69 15.31 7.15
N GLU A 695 -20.26 16.26 6.41
CA GLU A 695 -21.25 17.23 6.91
C GLU A 695 -22.52 16.54 7.43
N GLU A 696 -23.00 15.53 6.71
CA GLU A 696 -24.17 14.72 7.04
C GLU A 696 -23.87 13.61 8.07
N GLY A 697 -22.62 13.48 8.51
CA GLY A 697 -22.21 12.49 9.50
C GLY A 697 -22.20 11.05 9.01
N VAL A 698 -22.18 10.80 7.69
CA VAL A 698 -21.98 9.46 7.11
C VAL A 698 -20.59 8.95 7.45
N ILE A 699 -19.57 9.81 7.36
CA ILE A 699 -18.22 9.53 7.86
C ILE A 699 -17.92 10.38 9.09
N SER A 700 -17.23 9.80 10.06
CA SER A 700 -16.90 10.49 11.32
C SER A 700 -15.65 11.37 11.25
N SER A 701 -14.85 11.25 10.20
CA SER A 701 -13.61 12.01 10.05
C SER A 701 -13.15 12.09 8.59
N PRO A 702 -12.42 13.17 8.21
CA PRO A 702 -11.74 13.27 6.92
C PRO A 702 -10.85 12.05 6.61
N ARG A 703 -10.21 11.48 7.65
CA ARG A 703 -9.36 10.30 7.54
C ARG A 703 -10.08 9.11 6.91
N SER A 704 -11.28 8.79 7.41
CA SER A 704 -12.07 7.68 6.87
C SER A 704 -12.43 7.94 5.41
N GLY A 705 -12.73 9.20 5.07
CA GLY A 705 -13.00 9.62 3.71
C GLY A 705 -11.81 9.43 2.78
N ASP A 706 -10.63 9.95 3.13
CA ASP A 706 -9.44 9.82 2.30
C ASP A 706 -9.01 8.37 2.09
N ILE A 707 -9.02 7.56 3.14
CA ILE A 707 -8.70 6.13 3.04
C ILE A 707 -9.74 5.39 2.20
N GLY A 708 -11.02 5.67 2.39
CA GLY A 708 -12.10 5.06 1.60
C GLY A 708 -12.00 5.40 0.12
N ALA A 709 -11.78 6.68 -0.20
CA ALA A 709 -11.65 7.15 -1.57
C ALA A 709 -10.42 6.59 -2.29
N VAL A 710 -9.26 6.57 -1.63
CA VAL A 710 -8.01 6.11 -2.26
C VAL A 710 -7.97 4.59 -2.41
N PHE A 711 -8.26 3.84 -1.35
CA PHE A 711 -8.11 2.38 -1.34
C PHE A 711 -9.36 1.62 -1.82
N GLY A 712 -10.52 2.28 -1.87
CA GLY A 712 -11.76 1.73 -2.40
C GLY A 712 -12.08 2.19 -3.81
N LEU A 713 -12.06 3.51 -4.04
CA LEU A 713 -12.52 4.13 -5.29
C LEU A 713 -11.40 4.48 -6.27
N GLY A 714 -10.13 4.32 -5.86
CA GLY A 714 -8.98 4.62 -6.71
C GLY A 714 -8.73 6.11 -6.90
N PHE A 715 -9.16 6.97 -5.96
CA PHE A 715 -8.81 8.38 -5.99
C PHE A 715 -7.28 8.54 -6.04
N PRO A 716 -6.71 9.43 -6.89
CA PRO A 716 -5.27 9.40 -7.16
C PRO A 716 -4.43 9.62 -5.88
N PRO A 717 -3.58 8.66 -5.47
CA PRO A 717 -2.88 8.72 -4.18
C PRO A 717 -1.96 9.91 -3.98
N PHE A 718 -1.37 10.45 -5.06
CA PHE A 718 -0.48 11.61 -4.97
C PHE A 718 -1.21 12.90 -4.57
N TRP A 719 -2.55 12.95 -4.71
CA TRP A 719 -3.37 14.03 -4.16
C TRP A 719 -3.67 13.84 -2.66
N GLY A 720 -3.53 12.62 -2.13
CA GLY A 720 -3.71 12.31 -0.71
C GLY A 720 -5.14 11.95 -0.28
N GLY A 721 -6.09 11.91 -1.22
CA GLY A 721 -7.52 11.75 -0.95
C GLY A 721 -8.32 13.04 -1.17
N PRO A 722 -9.66 13.00 -1.27
CA PRO A 722 -10.51 14.16 -1.54
C PRO A 722 -10.36 15.30 -0.53
N PHE A 723 -10.17 15.03 0.77
CA PHE A 723 -10.02 16.07 1.78
C PHE A 723 -8.63 16.71 1.69
N ARG A 724 -7.58 15.89 1.54
CA ARG A 724 -6.22 16.39 1.30
C ARG A 724 -6.10 17.12 -0.04
N PHE A 725 -6.86 16.72 -1.05
CA PHE A 725 -6.96 17.42 -2.33
C PHE A 725 -7.48 18.84 -2.15
N VAL A 726 -8.52 19.06 -1.33
CA VAL A 726 -9.01 20.42 -1.02
C VAL A 726 -7.92 21.26 -0.36
N ASP A 727 -7.17 20.68 0.59
CA ASP A 727 -6.08 21.38 1.28
C ASP A 727 -4.95 21.79 0.31
N ASN A 728 -4.62 20.92 -0.66
CA ASN A 728 -3.54 21.09 -1.63
C ASN A 728 -3.93 21.95 -2.85
N TYR A 729 -5.08 21.69 -3.47
CA TYR A 729 -5.59 22.40 -4.64
C TYR A 729 -6.12 23.80 -4.28
N GLY A 730 -6.65 23.95 -3.07
CA GLY A 730 -7.22 25.18 -2.53
C GLY A 730 -8.75 25.19 -2.59
N ALA A 731 -9.39 25.35 -1.43
CA ALA A 731 -10.85 25.40 -1.31
C ALA A 731 -11.48 26.55 -2.10
N GLU A 732 -10.92 27.77 -1.98
CA GLU A 732 -11.39 28.95 -2.73
C GLU A 732 -11.35 28.72 -4.25
N ARG A 733 -10.24 28.18 -4.74
CA ARG A 733 -10.07 27.86 -6.15
C ARG A 733 -11.11 26.83 -6.61
N LEU A 734 -11.33 25.78 -5.83
CA LEU A 734 -12.30 24.74 -6.15
C LEU A 734 -13.73 25.29 -6.19
N VAL A 735 -14.13 26.10 -5.20
CA VAL A 735 -15.45 26.74 -5.17
C VAL A 735 -15.66 27.63 -6.38
N LYS A 736 -14.66 28.43 -6.76
CA LYS A 736 -14.76 29.30 -7.94
C LYS A 736 -14.99 28.51 -9.24
N GLU A 737 -14.28 27.40 -9.42
CA GLU A 737 -14.49 26.54 -10.60
C GLU A 737 -15.86 25.86 -10.56
N MET A 738 -16.31 25.39 -9.39
CA MET A 738 -17.64 24.81 -9.22
C MET A 738 -18.76 25.81 -9.50
N ASP A 739 -18.66 27.03 -9.00
CA ASP A 739 -19.62 28.11 -9.29
C ASP A 739 -19.63 28.43 -10.80
N ARG A 740 -18.47 28.44 -11.46
CA ARG A 740 -18.40 28.59 -12.93
C ARG A 740 -19.12 27.45 -13.67
N TYR A 741 -18.92 26.20 -13.26
CA TYR A 741 -19.60 25.06 -13.88
C TYR A 741 -21.11 25.11 -13.62
N ARG A 742 -21.52 25.50 -12.41
CA ARG A 742 -22.92 25.70 -12.04
C ARG A 742 -23.58 26.74 -12.96
N ASP A 743 -22.93 27.88 -13.17
CA ASP A 743 -23.46 28.96 -14.01
C ASP A 743 -23.55 28.53 -15.49
N CYS A 744 -22.52 27.84 -16.02
CA CYS A 744 -22.55 27.29 -17.39
C CYS A 744 -23.67 26.27 -17.58
N TYR A 745 -23.98 25.48 -16.55
CA TYR A 745 -25.01 24.44 -16.62
C TYR A 745 -26.39 24.90 -16.15
N GLY A 746 -26.60 26.20 -15.92
CA GLY A 746 -27.90 26.81 -15.65
C GLY A 746 -28.37 26.59 -14.21
N ASP A 747 -27.54 27.02 -13.25
CA ASP A 747 -27.77 26.86 -11.81
C ASP A 747 -27.90 25.40 -11.38
N ALA A 748 -27.07 24.54 -11.98
CA ALA A 748 -27.09 23.11 -11.79
C ALA A 748 -26.71 22.69 -10.35
N ASP A 749 -27.68 22.17 -9.60
CA ASP A 749 -27.52 21.70 -8.21
C ASP A 749 -26.36 20.71 -8.04
N GLU A 750 -26.06 19.90 -9.07
CA GLU A 750 -24.96 18.93 -9.01
C GLU A 750 -23.56 19.56 -8.89
N PHE A 751 -23.41 20.85 -9.24
CA PHE A 751 -22.16 21.61 -9.09
C PHE A 751 -22.19 22.58 -7.90
N GLN A 752 -23.27 22.60 -7.12
CA GLN A 752 -23.35 23.46 -5.95
C GLN A 752 -22.36 23.01 -4.87
N ALA A 753 -21.38 23.87 -4.55
CA ALA A 753 -20.45 23.61 -3.45
C ALA A 753 -21.19 23.56 -2.11
N CYS A 754 -20.90 22.52 -1.32
CA CYS A 754 -21.49 22.34 0.01
C CYS A 754 -21.05 23.41 1.00
N GLN A 755 -21.78 23.52 2.11
CA GLN A 755 -21.52 24.55 3.10
C GLN A 755 -20.12 24.35 3.71
N LEU A 756 -19.75 23.11 4.02
CA LEU A 756 -18.41 22.81 4.55
C LEU A 756 -17.29 23.27 3.60
N LEU A 757 -17.44 23.09 2.29
CA LEU A 757 -16.44 23.54 1.32
C LEU A 757 -16.38 25.06 1.23
N ARG A 758 -17.53 25.74 1.22
CA ARG A 758 -17.59 27.22 1.23
C ARG A 758 -17.01 27.81 2.51
N ASP A 759 -17.22 27.16 3.66
CA ASP A 759 -16.63 27.58 4.93
C ASP A 759 -15.10 27.51 4.93
N HIS A 760 -14.52 26.49 4.27
CA HIS A 760 -13.08 26.38 4.06
C HIS A 760 -12.56 27.36 3.00
N ALA A 761 -13.37 27.72 2.00
CA ALA A 761 -13.02 28.76 1.03
C ALA A 761 -12.99 30.15 1.67
N ASN A 762 -13.91 30.44 2.59
CA ASN A 762 -14.03 31.74 3.26
C ASN A 762 -12.94 31.99 4.32
N ASP A 763 -12.27 30.93 4.81
CA ASP A 763 -11.18 31.04 5.77
C ASP A 763 -9.96 30.23 5.33
N SER A 764 -8.98 30.94 4.75
CA SER A 764 -7.71 30.35 4.28
C SER A 764 -6.91 29.59 5.36
N LYS A 765 -7.20 29.82 6.65
CA LYS A 765 -6.58 29.10 7.77
C LYS A 765 -7.25 27.75 8.05
N LYS A 766 -8.48 27.53 7.59
CA LYS A 766 -9.17 26.24 7.74
C LYS A 766 -8.63 25.22 6.75
N LYS A 767 -8.08 24.14 7.30
CA LYS A 767 -7.60 22.97 6.57
C LYS A 767 -8.16 21.73 7.24
N PHE A 768 -8.38 20.67 6.46
CA PHE A 768 -8.78 19.38 7.04
C PHE A 768 -7.64 18.75 7.83
N TYR A 769 -6.40 18.98 7.39
CA TYR A 769 -5.21 18.51 8.08
C TYR A 769 -4.23 19.64 8.35
N THR A 770 -3.77 19.72 9.59
CA THR A 770 -2.61 20.52 9.95
C THR A 770 -1.34 19.83 9.44
N ILE A 771 -0.42 20.61 8.86
CA ILE A 771 0.86 20.13 8.32
C ILE A 771 1.81 19.76 9.46
#